data_AF-A0A5J4XM93-F1
#
_entry.id   AF-A0A5J4XM93-F1
#
_cell.length_a   1.000
_cell.length_b   1.000
_cell.length_c   1.000
_cell.angle_alpha   90.00
_cell.angle_beta   90.00
_cell.angle_gamma   90.00
#
_symmetry.space_group_name_H-M   'P 1'
#
loop_
_entity.id
_entity.type
_entity.pdbx_description
1 polymer ?
#
loop_
_entity_poly.entity_id
_entity_poly.type
_entity_poly.pdbx_seq_one_letter_code
_entity_poly.pdbx_strand_id
1 'polypeptide(L)'
;FTRFRQKTRNEPPGKQLRSMDSSWTSSVNSECPWPEYPRPQMQRAAWLNLNGVWEFAGQGPESHHMWYRRIFSVPQGWAGQQVLLHFGAVDWQTHVWVNNIQLGTHFGGYDTFTFDITQALQNSSGDSHELLVEVTDPSDSANVAVGKQRLKPEGIWYTTNSGIWQTVWLEPVPNAHIYRLDLIPDLDQGLLKINVRGSQSALGSQCQVTASASGQLQGQASGTVGQDFALQIPNAHLWSPDDPFLYDLEVVLISNTGDQQVCVPCSPLSFPLSRSRFAHVQDSIHSVLLKRVNSDRDSVQSYFGMRKISLGKVPGESNPRIMLNNMFLFQMGVLDQGFWPDGIYSAPCDEGLRYDIEAAKSMGLNLLRKHIKVEPDRPVADGFTKSWFDFKVQADAEKQQFEGELVRMIENHCSFPSIVMYVVFNEGWGQYETERLTELAKSVDPSRLVSGASGWHDKPVGDIIDMHIYLGPDAPRPTPTRAGVLGEFGGVSCNTPGHEWDPPHSFTYQTIADVGELTCFYASLMQQVQALMTNAERYSLSAAVFTALTDVELEIDGLMSYDRAVIKMGAQALHQIHTQLIQASHALNQGPAGRKVLLRACQGRENSEHAFLSTEANPESSLVDLFLNDNTNHMVWTQEHVTGNRYRLRNHAGKYLSVPETGNLVDLFGRDDDSGRQHWEFQPQGDNCFTLTMFHGQGREGNVNILGHGFGHGDTNRSVELHHEQRFSLESVVTGIPDLLDQE
;
A
#
# COMPACT_ATOMS: atom_id res chain seq x y z
N PHE A 1 -34.54 -16.56 19.53
CA PHE A 1 -33.90 -17.88 19.34
C PHE A 1 -34.85 -19.08 19.10
N THR A 2 -35.29 -19.86 20.12
CA THR A 2 -35.78 -21.25 19.95
C THR A 2 -36.87 -21.48 18.89
N ARG A 3 -37.87 -20.58 18.79
CA ARG A 3 -38.94 -20.66 17.75
C ARG A 3 -38.38 -20.56 16.32
N PHE A 4 -37.34 -19.76 16.12
CA PHE A 4 -36.68 -19.58 14.81
C PHE A 4 -35.89 -20.84 14.43
N ARG A 5 -35.13 -21.41 15.37
CA ARG A 5 -34.42 -22.69 15.23
C ARG A 5 -35.34 -23.89 14.97
N GLN A 6 -36.61 -23.80 15.37
CA GLN A 6 -37.66 -24.77 15.01
C GLN A 6 -38.23 -24.56 13.60
N LYS A 7 -38.23 -23.32 13.08
CA LYS A 7 -38.66 -23.00 11.71
C LYS A 7 -37.63 -23.51 10.70
N THR A 8 -36.36 -23.11 10.85
CA THR A 8 -35.29 -23.42 9.89
C THR A 8 -35.01 -24.92 9.75
N ARG A 9 -35.24 -25.71 10.80
CA ARG A 9 -35.16 -27.19 10.76
C ARG A 9 -36.15 -27.88 9.82
N ASN A 10 -37.19 -27.17 9.34
CA ASN A 10 -38.22 -27.72 8.45
C ASN A 10 -38.11 -27.18 7.01
N GLU A 11 -37.12 -26.33 6.73
CA GLU A 11 -36.86 -25.76 5.40
C GLU A 11 -35.78 -26.64 4.71
N PRO A 12 -35.84 -26.83 3.37
CA PRO A 12 -34.90 -27.72 2.68
C PRO A 12 -33.47 -27.17 2.74
N PRO A 13 -32.43 -28.03 2.68
CA PRO A 13 -31.05 -27.57 2.66
C PRO A 13 -30.81 -26.64 1.46
N GLY A 14 -30.04 -25.58 1.68
CA GLY A 14 -29.68 -24.60 0.66
C GLY A 14 -28.85 -25.20 -0.48
N LYS A 15 -28.56 -24.36 -1.47
CA LYS A 15 -27.62 -24.70 -2.56
C LYS A 15 -26.28 -25.14 -1.95
N GLN A 16 -25.71 -26.22 -2.46
CA GLN A 16 -24.30 -26.50 -2.19
C GLN A 16 -23.47 -25.45 -2.92
N LEU A 17 -22.85 -24.55 -2.16
CA LEU A 17 -21.81 -23.67 -2.67
C LEU A 17 -20.67 -24.51 -3.24
N ARG A 18 -19.97 -23.98 -4.25
CA ARG A 18 -18.63 -24.50 -4.56
C ARG A 18 -17.73 -24.19 -3.38
N SER A 19 -16.76 -25.06 -3.13
CA SER A 19 -15.75 -24.86 -2.10
C SER A 19 -14.39 -25.25 -2.68
N MET A 20 -13.39 -24.46 -2.34
CA MET A 20 -11.99 -24.69 -2.62
C MET A 20 -11.27 -24.36 -1.31
N ASP A 21 -10.31 -25.18 -0.92
CA ASP A 21 -9.66 -25.06 0.38
C ASP A 21 -8.32 -24.33 0.19
N SER A 22 -8.03 -23.32 1.01
CA SER A 22 -6.67 -22.76 1.09
C SER A 22 -5.73 -23.69 1.87
N SER A 23 -4.43 -23.36 1.89
CA SER A 23 -3.45 -24.16 2.66
C SER A 23 -3.72 -24.19 4.18
N TRP A 24 -4.52 -23.26 4.70
CA TRP A 24 -4.80 -23.09 6.13
C TRP A 24 -6.12 -23.69 6.60
N THR A 25 -7.06 -24.05 5.71
CA THR A 25 -8.42 -24.51 6.06
C THR A 25 -8.43 -25.63 7.09
N SER A 26 -7.55 -26.62 6.91
CA SER A 26 -7.40 -27.77 7.80
C SER A 26 -6.68 -27.47 9.12
N SER A 27 -6.07 -26.29 9.27
CA SER A 27 -5.41 -25.83 10.49
C SER A 27 -6.28 -24.94 11.39
N VAL A 28 -7.45 -24.51 10.92
CA VAL A 28 -8.35 -23.62 11.68
C VAL A 28 -8.87 -24.34 12.94
N ASN A 29 -8.53 -23.82 14.11
CA ASN A 29 -9.05 -24.30 15.39
C ASN A 29 -10.55 -23.91 15.55
N SER A 30 -11.48 -24.84 15.38
CA SER A 30 -12.93 -24.58 15.47
C SER A 30 -13.40 -24.07 16.85
N GLU A 31 -12.69 -24.42 17.93
CA GLU A 31 -13.06 -24.03 19.29
C GLU A 31 -12.62 -22.60 19.63
N CYS A 32 -11.51 -22.14 19.04
CA CYS A 32 -10.97 -20.79 19.23
C CYS A 32 -10.19 -20.32 17.98
N PRO A 33 -10.90 -20.02 16.87
CA PRO A 33 -10.31 -19.41 15.68
C PRO A 33 -10.04 -17.93 15.98
N TRP A 34 -9.00 -17.37 15.35
CA TRP A 34 -8.57 -16.00 15.62
C TRP A 34 -8.36 -15.72 17.13
N PRO A 35 -7.46 -16.46 17.81
CA PRO A 35 -7.32 -16.41 19.26
C PRO A 35 -6.61 -15.15 19.79
N GLU A 36 -5.99 -14.33 18.94
CA GLU A 36 -5.24 -13.14 19.33
C GLU A 36 -6.12 -11.89 19.48
N TYR A 37 -5.57 -10.88 20.17
CA TYR A 37 -6.30 -9.65 20.50
C TYR A 37 -6.52 -8.77 19.25
N PRO A 38 -7.76 -8.30 18.98
CA PRO A 38 -8.10 -7.77 17.66
C PRO A 38 -7.70 -6.31 17.40
N ARG A 39 -7.36 -5.50 18.42
CA ARG A 39 -7.06 -4.06 18.27
C ARG A 39 -5.55 -3.74 18.44
N PRO A 40 -4.70 -3.96 17.43
CA PRO A 40 -3.25 -3.76 17.54
C PRO A 40 -2.85 -2.33 17.95
N GLN A 41 -3.66 -1.31 17.62
CA GLN A 41 -3.46 0.10 18.01
C GLN A 41 -3.78 0.42 19.47
N MET A 42 -4.50 -0.43 20.21
CA MET A 42 -4.88 -0.18 21.61
C MET A 42 -5.07 -1.50 22.36
N GLN A 43 -3.98 -2.04 22.90
CA GLN A 43 -3.89 -3.36 23.50
C GLN A 43 -4.09 -3.34 25.02
N ARG A 44 -4.85 -4.31 25.52
CA ARG A 44 -5.16 -4.51 26.95
C ARG A 44 -4.63 -5.87 27.42
N ALA A 45 -4.07 -5.88 28.63
CA ALA A 45 -3.52 -7.11 29.22
C ALA A 45 -4.61 -8.13 29.65
N ALA A 46 -5.82 -7.66 29.95
CA ALA A 46 -6.97 -8.48 30.29
C ALA A 46 -8.09 -8.28 29.26
N TRP A 47 -8.61 -9.39 28.73
CA TRP A 47 -9.72 -9.47 27.77
C TRP A 47 -10.22 -10.93 27.71
N LEU A 48 -11.32 -11.18 27.00
CA LEU A 48 -11.82 -12.54 26.72
C LEU A 48 -12.32 -12.66 25.29
N ASN A 49 -11.82 -13.65 24.55
CA ASN A 49 -12.24 -13.93 23.18
C ASN A 49 -13.59 -14.68 23.15
N LEU A 50 -14.52 -14.25 22.29
CA LEU A 50 -15.82 -14.89 22.07
C LEU A 50 -15.96 -15.52 20.66
N ASN A 51 -14.85 -15.71 19.94
CA ASN A 51 -14.79 -16.50 18.71
C ASN A 51 -14.92 -18.01 18.97
N GLY A 52 -15.21 -18.79 17.93
CA GLY A 52 -15.41 -20.26 18.00
C GLY A 52 -16.83 -20.66 17.67
N VAL A 53 -17.28 -21.81 18.18
CA VAL A 53 -18.64 -22.31 17.90
C VAL A 53 -19.70 -21.42 18.56
N TRP A 54 -20.73 -21.04 17.79
CA TRP A 54 -21.97 -20.39 18.26
C TRP A 54 -23.18 -21.24 17.86
N GLU A 55 -24.27 -21.19 18.62
CA GLU A 55 -25.54 -21.75 18.17
C GLU A 55 -26.18 -20.82 17.14
N PHE A 56 -26.27 -21.26 15.90
CA PHE A 56 -26.91 -20.52 14.80
C PHE A 56 -28.38 -20.93 14.58
N ALA A 57 -29.17 -19.98 14.08
CA ALA A 57 -30.44 -20.23 13.41
C ALA A 57 -30.67 -19.19 12.29
N GLY A 58 -30.70 -19.67 11.04
CA GLY A 58 -30.96 -18.93 9.80
C GLY A 58 -31.00 -19.94 8.64
N GLN A 59 -31.15 -19.48 7.40
CA GLN A 59 -31.11 -20.35 6.19
C GLN A 59 -29.69 -20.56 5.65
N GLY A 60 -28.69 -19.84 6.16
CA GLY A 60 -27.29 -19.81 5.72
C GLY A 60 -26.73 -18.40 5.80
N PRO A 61 -25.53 -18.12 5.25
CA PRO A 61 -25.02 -16.76 5.10
C PRO A 61 -25.86 -15.89 4.16
N GLU A 62 -26.52 -16.49 3.16
CA GLU A 62 -27.48 -15.83 2.24
C GLU A 62 -28.84 -15.47 2.91
N SER A 63 -28.96 -15.60 4.24
CA SER A 63 -30.24 -15.53 4.95
C SER A 63 -30.54 -14.13 5.48
N HIS A 64 -31.57 -13.46 4.94
CA HIS A 64 -31.92 -12.10 5.33
C HIS A 64 -32.21 -11.86 6.81
N HIS A 65 -32.50 -12.91 7.58
CA HIS A 65 -32.53 -12.85 9.04
C HIS A 65 -31.77 -14.04 9.64
N MET A 66 -30.92 -13.75 10.62
CA MET A 66 -30.05 -14.70 11.30
C MET A 66 -30.09 -14.46 12.82
N TRP A 67 -29.95 -15.52 13.59
CA TRP A 67 -29.76 -15.44 15.04
C TRP A 67 -28.55 -16.25 15.46
N TYR A 68 -27.67 -15.63 16.24
CA TYR A 68 -26.48 -16.24 16.86
C TYR A 68 -26.66 -16.23 18.38
N ARG A 69 -26.32 -17.34 19.04
CA ARG A 69 -26.38 -17.48 20.51
C ARG A 69 -25.10 -18.11 21.04
N ARG A 70 -24.53 -17.54 22.10
CA ARG A 70 -23.38 -18.08 22.82
C ARG A 70 -23.58 -17.99 24.32
N ILE A 71 -23.10 -19.00 25.05
CA ILE A 71 -22.93 -18.93 26.50
C ILE A 71 -21.47 -18.56 26.78
N PHE A 72 -21.26 -17.65 27.73
CA PHE A 72 -19.95 -17.23 28.19
C PHE A 72 -19.95 -17.05 29.71
N SER A 73 -18.76 -16.98 30.30
CA SER A 73 -18.55 -16.74 31.73
C SER A 73 -17.52 -15.64 31.91
N VAL A 74 -17.79 -14.68 32.79
CA VAL A 74 -16.88 -13.57 33.09
C VAL A 74 -15.89 -13.99 34.18
N PRO A 75 -14.57 -13.78 34.02
CA PRO A 75 -13.60 -14.10 35.05
C PRO A 75 -13.86 -13.36 36.37
N GLN A 76 -13.83 -14.07 37.50
CA GLN A 76 -14.13 -13.50 38.83
C GLN A 76 -13.24 -12.30 39.21
N GLY A 77 -12.02 -12.21 38.66
CA GLY A 77 -11.11 -11.07 38.85
C GLY A 77 -11.57 -9.77 38.18
N TRP A 78 -12.65 -9.78 37.39
CA TRP A 78 -13.25 -8.60 36.78
C TRP A 78 -14.35 -7.98 37.68
N ALA A 79 -14.66 -8.59 38.83
CA ALA A 79 -15.66 -8.08 39.76
C ALA A 79 -15.35 -6.64 40.23
N GLY A 80 -16.33 -5.75 40.11
CA GLY A 80 -16.20 -4.32 40.44
C GLY A 80 -15.69 -3.43 39.30
N GLN A 81 -15.25 -4.01 38.18
CA GLN A 81 -14.95 -3.29 36.95
C GLN A 81 -16.20 -3.16 36.07
N GLN A 82 -16.18 -2.25 35.10
CA GLN A 82 -17.09 -2.32 33.96
C GLN A 82 -16.63 -3.45 33.03
N VAL A 83 -17.58 -4.08 32.32
CA VAL A 83 -17.29 -5.05 31.27
C VAL A 83 -17.88 -4.55 29.96
N LEU A 84 -17.01 -4.31 28.99
CA LEU A 84 -17.38 -3.93 27.63
C LEU A 84 -17.49 -5.19 26.76
N LEU A 85 -18.50 -5.23 25.89
CA LEU A 85 -18.67 -6.20 24.81
C LEU A 85 -18.43 -5.49 23.49
N HIS A 86 -17.49 -6.01 22.69
CA HIS A 86 -17.08 -5.45 21.41
C HIS A 86 -17.36 -6.40 20.26
N PHE A 87 -17.64 -5.82 19.10
CA PHE A 87 -17.73 -6.50 17.81
C PHE A 87 -16.82 -5.79 16.81
N GLY A 88 -16.04 -6.53 16.01
CA GLY A 88 -15.19 -5.95 14.97
C GLY A 88 -16.00 -5.36 13.81
N ALA A 89 -16.94 -6.16 13.28
CA ALA A 89 -17.96 -5.78 12.31
C ALA A 89 -19.03 -6.90 12.23
N VAL A 90 -20.29 -6.57 11.92
CA VAL A 90 -21.41 -7.53 11.77
C VAL A 90 -22.38 -7.06 10.70
N ASP A 91 -22.40 -7.73 9.54
CA ASP A 91 -23.14 -7.26 8.36
C ASP A 91 -24.62 -7.71 8.40
N TRP A 92 -25.66 -6.84 8.38
CA TRP A 92 -25.64 -5.36 8.29
C TRP A 92 -26.37 -4.65 9.45
N GLN A 93 -27.62 -5.03 9.75
CA GLN A 93 -28.37 -4.49 10.90
C GLN A 93 -28.33 -5.50 12.06
N THR A 94 -27.76 -5.09 13.18
CA THR A 94 -27.48 -5.98 14.31
C THR A 94 -28.17 -5.52 15.59
N HIS A 95 -28.88 -6.41 16.28
CA HIS A 95 -29.45 -6.20 17.62
C HIS A 95 -28.80 -7.15 18.62
N VAL A 96 -28.48 -6.67 19.82
CA VAL A 96 -27.73 -7.44 20.82
C VAL A 96 -28.46 -7.49 22.16
N TRP A 97 -28.53 -8.68 22.77
CA TRP A 97 -29.02 -8.89 24.14
C TRP A 97 -27.99 -9.66 24.96
N VAL A 98 -27.87 -9.31 26.24
CA VAL A 98 -27.20 -10.13 27.27
C VAL A 98 -28.19 -10.43 28.39
N ASN A 99 -28.34 -11.71 28.75
CA ASN A 99 -29.24 -12.18 29.81
C ASN A 99 -30.71 -11.69 29.65
N ASN A 100 -31.22 -11.67 28.42
CA ASN A 100 -32.52 -11.10 28.01
C ASN A 100 -32.67 -9.57 28.11
N ILE A 101 -31.63 -8.83 28.51
CA ILE A 101 -31.62 -7.35 28.46
C ILE A 101 -31.09 -6.91 27.09
N GLN A 102 -31.86 -6.12 26.36
CA GLN A 102 -31.43 -5.54 25.07
C GLN A 102 -30.45 -4.40 25.33
N LEU A 103 -29.30 -4.44 24.66
CA LEU A 103 -28.23 -3.45 24.80
C LEU A 103 -28.42 -2.29 23.81
N GLY A 104 -28.85 -2.62 22.59
CA GLY A 104 -29.11 -1.66 21.53
C GLY A 104 -29.14 -2.28 20.14
N THR A 105 -28.96 -1.42 19.14
CA THR A 105 -28.93 -1.76 17.71
C THR A 105 -27.72 -1.07 17.06
N HIS A 106 -27.09 -1.75 16.12
CA HIS A 106 -26.06 -1.23 15.23
C HIS A 106 -26.50 -1.39 13.78
N PHE A 107 -25.96 -0.53 12.91
CA PHE A 107 -26.07 -0.59 11.46
C PHE A 107 -24.67 -0.33 10.92
N GLY A 108 -24.24 -1.12 9.93
CA GLY A 108 -22.91 -1.02 9.32
C GLY A 108 -22.29 -2.40 9.11
N GLY A 109 -21.81 -2.67 7.90
CA GLY A 109 -21.17 -3.96 7.58
C GLY A 109 -19.71 -4.06 8.01
N TYR A 110 -19.12 -2.94 8.40
CA TYR A 110 -17.68 -2.68 8.23
C TYR A 110 -17.02 -1.93 9.39
N ASP A 111 -17.76 -1.48 10.40
CA ASP A 111 -17.21 -0.71 11.52
C ASP A 111 -17.48 -1.34 12.89
N THR A 112 -16.57 -1.05 13.82
CA THR A 112 -16.60 -1.64 15.18
C THR A 112 -17.55 -0.88 16.10
N PHE A 113 -18.29 -1.65 16.90
CA PHE A 113 -19.21 -1.13 17.91
C PHE A 113 -19.03 -1.82 19.26
N THR A 114 -19.54 -1.19 20.32
CA THR A 114 -19.27 -1.60 21.71
C THR A 114 -20.45 -1.27 22.63
N PHE A 115 -20.73 -2.16 23.59
CA PHE A 115 -21.74 -1.96 24.64
C PHE A 115 -21.14 -2.21 26.04
N ASP A 116 -21.49 -1.40 27.03
CA ASP A 116 -21.28 -1.73 28.44
C ASP A 116 -22.34 -2.77 28.86
N ILE A 117 -21.90 -3.97 29.25
CA ILE A 117 -22.78 -5.07 29.66
C ILE A 117 -22.85 -5.26 31.18
N THR A 118 -22.20 -4.41 31.97
CA THR A 118 -22.02 -4.57 33.43
C THR A 118 -23.36 -4.75 34.15
N GLN A 119 -24.38 -3.97 33.79
CA GLN A 119 -25.73 -4.11 34.37
C GLN A 119 -26.44 -5.40 33.92
N ALA A 120 -26.20 -5.88 32.70
CA ALA A 120 -26.78 -7.13 32.21
C ALA A 120 -26.17 -8.37 32.89
N LEU A 121 -24.88 -8.33 33.23
CA LEU A 121 -24.21 -9.36 34.03
C LEU A 121 -24.78 -9.45 35.46
N GLN A 122 -24.97 -8.30 36.12
CA GLN A 122 -25.50 -8.22 37.50
C GLN A 122 -26.92 -8.76 37.67
N ASN A 123 -27.71 -8.88 36.60
CA ASN A 123 -29.08 -9.40 36.64
C ASN A 123 -29.18 -10.93 36.49
N SER A 124 -28.06 -11.65 36.35
CA SER A 124 -28.03 -13.12 36.33
C SER A 124 -27.52 -13.71 37.64
N SER A 125 -28.18 -14.78 38.12
CA SER A 125 -27.92 -15.40 39.44
C SER A 125 -26.86 -16.51 39.41
N GLY A 126 -25.87 -16.44 38.52
CA GLY A 126 -24.84 -17.47 38.36
C GLY A 126 -23.76 -17.08 37.34
N ASP A 127 -22.67 -17.84 37.33
CA ASP A 127 -21.41 -17.49 36.64
C ASP A 127 -21.43 -17.60 35.11
N SER A 128 -22.58 -17.97 34.50
CA SER A 128 -22.73 -18.11 33.05
C SER A 128 -23.84 -17.22 32.53
N HIS A 129 -23.54 -16.52 31.44
CA HIS A 129 -24.38 -15.50 30.83
C HIS A 129 -24.72 -15.89 29.38
N GLU A 130 -25.88 -15.44 28.91
CA GLU A 130 -26.35 -15.67 27.54
C GLU A 130 -26.14 -14.41 26.70
N LEU A 131 -25.32 -14.52 25.65
CA LEU A 131 -25.22 -13.54 24.57
C LEU A 131 -26.11 -14.01 23.41
N LEU A 132 -26.98 -13.12 22.96
CA LEU A 132 -27.88 -13.35 21.83
C LEU A 132 -27.77 -12.18 20.86
N VAL A 133 -27.60 -12.49 19.58
CA VAL A 133 -27.46 -11.50 18.50
C VAL A 133 -28.47 -11.85 17.41
N GLU A 134 -29.29 -10.88 16.99
CA GLU A 134 -30.10 -10.95 15.78
C GLU A 134 -29.42 -10.08 14.72
N VAL A 135 -29.24 -10.63 13.52
CA VAL A 135 -28.70 -9.91 12.37
C VAL A 135 -29.70 -9.96 11.23
N THR A 136 -29.88 -8.82 10.57
CA THR A 136 -30.74 -8.65 9.40
C THR A 136 -29.90 -8.03 8.30
N ASP A 137 -29.89 -8.66 7.12
CA ASP A 137 -29.15 -8.20 5.95
C ASP A 137 -29.97 -8.46 4.67
N PRO A 138 -30.45 -7.41 3.98
CA PRO A 138 -31.12 -7.60 2.71
C PRO A 138 -30.17 -7.99 1.57
N SER A 139 -28.85 -7.86 1.77
CA SER A 139 -27.83 -7.89 0.73
C SER A 139 -28.27 -7.00 -0.46
N ASP A 140 -27.99 -7.38 -1.71
CA ASP A 140 -28.34 -6.54 -2.87
C ASP A 140 -29.85 -6.48 -3.19
N SER A 141 -30.73 -7.07 -2.37
CA SER A 141 -32.20 -6.97 -2.52
C SER A 141 -32.80 -5.64 -2.05
N ALA A 142 -32.07 -4.83 -1.27
CA ALA A 142 -32.49 -3.48 -0.85
C ALA A 142 -31.44 -2.41 -1.19
N ASN A 143 -31.61 -1.19 -0.68
CA ASN A 143 -30.66 -0.09 -0.76
C ASN A 143 -29.81 -0.04 0.52
N VAL A 144 -28.75 -0.84 0.58
CA VAL A 144 -27.72 -0.78 1.63
C VAL A 144 -26.33 -0.95 1.00
N ALA A 145 -25.29 -0.56 1.74
CA ALA A 145 -23.89 -0.67 1.31
C ALA A 145 -23.43 -2.15 1.29
N VAL A 146 -23.51 -2.80 0.12
CA VAL A 146 -23.14 -4.22 -0.08
C VAL A 146 -21.81 -4.44 -0.78
N GLY A 147 -21.19 -3.38 -1.29
CA GLY A 147 -19.98 -3.49 -2.10
C GLY A 147 -20.12 -4.39 -3.34
N LYS A 148 -19.13 -5.26 -3.61
CA LYS A 148 -19.14 -6.22 -4.73
C LYS A 148 -19.99 -7.49 -4.47
N GLN A 149 -20.61 -7.64 -3.29
CA GLN A 149 -21.43 -8.80 -2.92
C GLN A 149 -22.76 -8.83 -3.71
N ARG A 150 -23.17 -9.98 -4.27
CA ARG A 150 -24.47 -10.17 -4.94
C ARG A 150 -25.07 -11.54 -4.62
N LEU A 151 -26.40 -11.61 -4.46
CA LEU A 151 -27.16 -12.87 -4.36
C LEU A 151 -27.11 -13.73 -5.66
N LYS A 152 -26.47 -13.20 -6.71
CA LYS A 152 -26.09 -13.89 -7.95
C LYS A 152 -24.70 -13.40 -8.37
N PRO A 153 -23.61 -14.07 -7.94
CA PRO A 153 -22.27 -13.73 -8.40
C PRO A 153 -22.11 -14.03 -9.90
N GLU A 154 -21.49 -13.10 -10.62
CA GLU A 154 -21.13 -13.22 -12.04
C GLU A 154 -20.01 -12.22 -12.39
N GLY A 155 -18.95 -12.67 -13.08
CA GLY A 155 -17.81 -11.83 -13.45
C GLY A 155 -17.12 -11.18 -12.24
N ILE A 156 -17.19 -9.85 -12.16
CA ILE A 156 -16.58 -9.05 -11.08
C ILE A 156 -17.42 -8.96 -9.80
N TRP A 157 -18.52 -9.71 -9.71
CA TRP A 157 -19.43 -9.75 -8.56
C TRP A 157 -19.38 -11.09 -7.83
N TYR A 158 -19.31 -11.06 -6.49
CA TYR A 158 -18.96 -12.24 -5.69
C TYR A 158 -20.06 -12.66 -4.70
N THR A 159 -19.91 -13.86 -4.14
CA THR A 159 -20.80 -14.43 -3.11
C THR A 159 -20.97 -13.49 -1.91
N THR A 160 -22.19 -13.39 -1.40
CA THR A 160 -22.54 -12.64 -0.19
C THR A 160 -22.01 -13.28 1.09
N ASN A 161 -21.40 -12.48 1.95
CA ASN A 161 -20.95 -12.80 3.30
C ASN A 161 -21.75 -11.95 4.30
N SER A 162 -22.59 -12.59 5.10
CA SER A 162 -23.45 -11.89 6.07
C SER A 162 -23.21 -12.33 7.51
N GLY A 163 -23.63 -11.51 8.48
CA GLY A 163 -23.53 -11.81 9.90
C GLY A 163 -22.19 -11.43 10.54
N ILE A 164 -21.84 -12.12 11.62
CA ILE A 164 -20.64 -11.85 12.43
C ILE A 164 -19.41 -12.38 11.68
N TRP A 165 -18.64 -11.48 11.05
CA TRP A 165 -17.48 -11.85 10.21
C TRP A 165 -16.12 -11.38 10.74
N GLN A 166 -16.11 -10.58 11.82
CA GLN A 166 -14.90 -10.26 12.59
C GLN A 166 -15.05 -10.64 14.07
N THR A 167 -13.94 -10.60 14.80
CA THR A 167 -13.84 -11.01 16.22
C THR A 167 -14.89 -10.34 17.12
N VAL A 168 -15.42 -11.14 18.05
CA VAL A 168 -16.26 -10.68 19.17
C VAL A 168 -15.47 -10.91 20.46
N TRP A 169 -15.41 -9.93 21.36
CA TRP A 169 -14.63 -10.05 22.59
C TRP A 169 -15.16 -9.19 23.74
N LEU A 170 -14.68 -9.47 24.96
CA LEU A 170 -14.95 -8.68 26.16
C LEU A 170 -13.68 -8.02 26.69
N GLU A 171 -13.83 -6.85 27.32
CA GLU A 171 -12.77 -6.15 28.05
C GLU A 171 -13.26 -5.72 29.45
N PRO A 172 -12.51 -6.02 30.53
CA PRO A 172 -12.70 -5.36 31.82
C PRO A 172 -12.03 -3.99 31.80
N VAL A 173 -12.72 -2.96 32.29
CA VAL A 173 -12.19 -1.60 32.40
C VAL A 173 -12.62 -0.92 33.71
N PRO A 174 -11.78 -0.09 34.34
CA PRO A 174 -12.21 0.74 35.45
C PRO A 174 -13.21 1.82 34.97
N ASN A 175 -14.01 2.38 35.90
CA ASN A 175 -15.01 3.41 35.57
C ASN A 175 -14.41 4.66 34.88
N ALA A 176 -13.13 4.96 35.14
CA ALA A 176 -12.34 5.94 34.40
C ALA A 176 -11.32 5.21 33.52
N HIS A 177 -11.69 4.93 32.28
CA HIS A 177 -10.87 4.23 31.27
C HIS A 177 -10.67 5.02 29.97
N ILE A 178 -9.67 4.61 29.20
CA ILE A 178 -9.34 5.00 27.82
C ILE A 178 -10.18 4.14 26.85
N TYR A 179 -10.64 4.71 25.73
CA TYR A 179 -11.33 3.96 24.66
C TYR A 179 -10.73 4.13 23.25
N ARG A 180 -9.95 5.19 22.99
CA ARG A 180 -9.24 5.41 21.72
C ARG A 180 -7.98 6.26 21.94
N LEU A 181 -6.98 6.10 21.08
CA LEU A 181 -5.77 6.92 21.02
C LEU A 181 -5.68 7.54 19.63
N ASP A 182 -5.67 8.87 19.55
CA ASP A 182 -5.50 9.60 18.28
C ASP A 182 -4.01 10.02 18.19
N LEU A 183 -3.23 9.37 17.30
CA LEU A 183 -1.77 9.43 17.25
C LEU A 183 -1.28 9.94 15.89
N ILE A 184 -0.95 11.23 15.79
CA ILE A 184 -0.61 11.89 14.51
C ILE A 184 0.86 12.37 14.52
N PRO A 185 1.77 11.72 13.77
CA PRO A 185 3.17 12.14 13.68
C PRO A 185 3.31 13.46 12.89
N ASP A 186 4.07 14.40 13.44
CA ASP A 186 4.49 15.65 12.79
C ASP A 186 6.01 15.63 12.61
N LEU A 187 6.43 15.22 11.41
CA LEU A 187 7.84 15.07 11.05
C LEU A 187 8.58 16.41 11.04
N ASP A 188 7.93 17.49 10.60
CA ASP A 188 8.56 18.80 10.43
C ASP A 188 8.82 19.47 11.80
N GLN A 189 8.03 19.13 12.82
CA GLN A 189 8.22 19.54 14.21
C GLN A 189 8.94 18.49 15.09
N GLY A 190 9.25 17.30 14.57
CA GLY A 190 9.94 16.24 15.30
C GLY A 190 9.16 15.67 16.50
N LEU A 191 7.84 15.57 16.39
CA LEU A 191 6.95 15.18 17.50
C LEU A 191 5.78 14.29 17.07
N LEU A 192 5.21 13.57 18.03
CA LEU A 192 3.92 12.89 17.91
C LEU A 192 2.85 13.75 18.60
N LYS A 193 1.79 14.12 17.87
CA LYS A 193 0.57 14.73 18.45
C LYS A 193 -0.31 13.61 18.98
N ILE A 194 -0.87 13.82 20.17
CA ILE A 194 -1.61 12.81 20.92
C ILE A 194 -2.91 13.44 21.45
N ASN A 195 -4.04 12.78 21.23
CA ASN A 195 -5.23 12.95 22.07
C ASN A 195 -5.63 11.58 22.65
N VAL A 196 -5.65 11.50 23.99
CA VAL A 196 -6.11 10.29 24.70
C VAL A 196 -7.61 10.42 24.93
N ARG A 197 -8.40 9.62 24.21
CA ARG A 197 -9.86 9.59 24.34
C ARG A 197 -10.25 8.64 25.46
N GLY A 198 -11.02 9.16 26.43
CA GLY A 198 -11.45 8.39 27.59
C GLY A 198 -12.92 8.62 27.92
N SER A 199 -13.47 7.63 28.64
CA SER A 199 -14.78 7.64 29.28
C SER A 199 -15.12 8.94 30.00
N GLN A 200 -16.42 9.20 30.22
CA GLN A 200 -16.91 10.42 30.86
C GLN A 200 -16.31 10.69 32.27
N SER A 201 -15.84 9.66 32.98
CA SER A 201 -15.12 9.80 34.26
C SER A 201 -13.59 9.88 34.12
N ALA A 202 -13.02 9.56 32.95
CA ALA A 202 -11.61 9.81 32.65
C ALA A 202 -11.36 11.23 32.11
N LEU A 203 -12.31 11.85 31.41
CA LEU A 203 -12.19 13.22 30.88
C LEU A 203 -11.69 14.21 31.94
N GLY A 204 -10.67 15.01 31.58
CA GLY A 204 -10.05 15.96 32.52
C GLY A 204 -9.05 15.36 33.52
N SER A 205 -8.94 14.03 33.61
CA SER A 205 -7.85 13.37 34.35
C SER A 205 -6.52 13.56 33.64
N GLN A 206 -5.42 13.44 34.38
CA GLN A 206 -4.08 13.41 33.79
C GLN A 206 -3.75 12.01 33.27
N CYS A 207 -2.93 11.95 32.22
CA CYS A 207 -2.35 10.73 31.68
C CYS A 207 -0.84 10.91 31.47
N GLN A 208 -0.10 9.80 31.48
CA GLN A 208 1.29 9.73 31.07
C GLN A 208 1.39 8.87 29.80
N VAL A 209 2.25 9.29 28.88
CA VAL A 209 2.56 8.57 27.65
C VAL A 209 4.06 8.36 27.56
N THR A 210 4.49 7.11 27.42
CA THR A 210 5.91 6.71 27.35
C THR A 210 6.16 6.01 26.02
N ALA A 211 7.11 6.49 25.23
CA ALA A 211 7.56 5.83 24.01
C ALA A 211 8.91 5.16 24.21
N SER A 212 9.05 3.94 23.69
CA SER A 212 10.30 3.19 23.67
C SER A 212 10.55 2.57 22.29
N ALA A 213 11.80 2.17 22.04
CA ALA A 213 12.17 1.38 20.87
C ALA A 213 13.34 0.47 21.25
N SER A 214 13.32 -0.79 20.82
CA SER A 214 14.30 -1.81 21.23
C SER A 214 14.48 -1.90 22.76
N GLY A 215 13.40 -1.69 23.52
CA GLY A 215 13.41 -1.66 24.98
C GLY A 215 14.11 -0.46 25.63
N GLN A 216 14.48 0.57 24.85
CA GLN A 216 15.09 1.81 25.36
C GLN A 216 14.08 2.97 25.28
N LEU A 217 13.97 3.75 26.37
CA LEU A 217 13.15 4.96 26.43
C LEU A 217 13.56 5.98 25.35
N GLN A 218 12.60 6.41 24.54
CA GLN A 218 12.80 7.40 23.46
C GLN A 218 12.22 8.77 23.85
N GLY A 219 11.13 8.78 24.62
CA GLY A 219 10.55 10.01 25.17
C GLY A 219 9.40 9.72 26.13
N GLN A 220 9.02 10.73 26.90
CA GLN A 220 7.84 10.68 27.77
C GLN A 220 7.13 12.04 27.77
N ALA A 221 5.80 12.01 27.83
CA ALA A 221 4.94 13.19 27.93
C ALA A 221 3.83 12.95 28.96
N SER A 222 3.18 14.02 29.40
CA SER A 222 1.94 13.97 30.18
C SER A 222 0.95 14.97 29.62
N GLY A 223 -0.34 14.67 29.73
CA GLY A 223 -1.42 15.50 29.20
C GLY A 223 -2.77 15.20 29.84
N THR A 224 -3.78 15.98 29.45
CA THR A 224 -5.15 15.85 29.97
C THR A 224 -5.99 14.99 29.03
N VAL A 225 -6.70 14.00 29.55
CA VAL A 225 -7.61 13.14 28.77
C VAL A 225 -8.67 13.99 28.07
N GLY A 226 -8.79 13.82 26.75
CA GLY A 226 -9.66 14.59 25.86
C GLY A 226 -9.04 15.86 25.26
N GLN A 227 -7.81 16.26 25.67
CA GLN A 227 -7.10 17.42 25.13
C GLN A 227 -5.88 16.99 24.31
N ASP A 228 -5.51 17.81 23.32
CA ASP A 228 -4.32 17.57 22.50
C ASP A 228 -3.04 17.92 23.28
N PHE A 229 -2.04 17.05 23.20
CA PHE A 229 -0.68 17.32 23.67
C PHE A 229 0.34 16.68 22.71
N ALA A 230 1.64 16.84 23.01
CA ALA A 230 2.71 16.39 22.14
C ALA A 230 3.80 15.63 22.89
N LEU A 231 4.32 14.59 22.25
CA LEU A 231 5.50 13.84 22.67
C LEU A 231 6.65 14.15 21.69
N GLN A 232 7.76 14.66 22.22
CA GLN A 232 8.95 14.99 21.42
C GLN A 232 9.71 13.71 21.06
N ILE A 233 9.98 13.51 19.76
CA ILE A 233 10.83 12.42 19.23
C ILE A 233 11.84 13.05 18.23
N PRO A 234 12.78 13.87 18.71
CA PRO A 234 13.73 14.56 17.85
C PRO A 234 14.74 13.58 17.23
N ASN A 235 15.03 13.75 15.93
CA ASN A 235 15.84 12.82 15.14
C ASN A 235 15.24 11.39 15.07
N ALA A 236 13.92 11.30 14.87
CA ALA A 236 13.22 10.04 14.76
C ALA A 236 13.81 9.10 13.68
N HIS A 237 13.81 7.80 13.97
CA HIS A 237 13.92 6.76 12.94
C HIS A 237 12.57 6.72 12.22
N LEU A 238 12.59 6.92 10.89
CA LEU A 238 11.36 7.14 10.13
C LEU A 238 10.75 5.83 9.65
N TRP A 239 9.42 5.76 9.66
CA TRP A 239 8.68 4.65 9.08
C TRP A 239 8.60 4.78 7.54
N SER A 240 8.77 3.66 6.85
CA SER A 240 8.58 3.49 5.41
C SER A 240 8.23 2.02 5.07
N PRO A 241 7.80 1.67 3.85
CA PRO A 241 7.59 0.28 3.46
C PRO A 241 8.85 -0.59 3.55
N ASP A 242 10.01 -0.04 3.18
CA ASP A 242 11.31 -0.75 3.17
C ASP A 242 11.92 -0.86 4.58
N ASP A 243 11.68 0.13 5.43
CA ASP A 243 12.08 0.18 6.83
C ASP A 243 10.87 0.59 7.70
N PRO A 244 9.98 -0.36 8.06
CA PRO A 244 8.74 -0.10 8.78
C PRO A 244 9.01 0.06 10.29
N PHE A 245 9.86 1.01 10.65
CA PHE A 245 10.23 1.27 12.04
C PHE A 245 9.04 1.73 12.88
N LEU A 246 8.81 1.06 14.01
CA LEU A 246 7.75 1.37 14.96
C LEU A 246 8.34 1.60 16.36
N TYR A 247 7.79 2.62 17.03
CA TYR A 247 8.00 2.90 18.45
C TYR A 247 6.89 2.23 19.27
N ASP A 248 7.26 1.48 20.30
CA ASP A 248 6.32 0.91 21.28
C ASP A 248 5.83 2.03 22.22
N LEU A 249 4.52 2.10 22.47
CA LEU A 249 3.88 3.17 23.24
C LEU A 249 3.08 2.61 24.42
N GLU A 250 3.29 3.15 25.62
CA GLU A 250 2.48 2.88 26.81
C GLU A 250 1.72 4.16 27.22
N VAL A 251 0.42 4.02 27.51
CA VAL A 251 -0.45 5.11 27.99
C VAL A 251 -1.09 4.70 29.32
N VAL A 252 -0.97 5.54 30.35
CA VAL A 252 -1.43 5.26 31.72
C VAL A 252 -2.23 6.44 32.27
N LEU A 253 -3.38 6.19 32.89
CA LEU A 253 -4.14 7.22 33.61
C LEU A 253 -3.55 7.48 35.01
N ILE A 254 -3.38 8.76 35.36
CA ILE A 254 -2.84 9.22 36.63
C ILE A 254 -3.99 9.68 37.52
N SER A 255 -4.12 9.09 38.71
CA SER A 255 -5.07 9.55 39.72
C SER A 255 -4.65 10.90 40.30
N ASN A 256 -5.54 11.89 40.31
CA ASN A 256 -5.30 13.24 40.86
C ASN A 256 -4.98 13.28 42.38
N THR A 257 -5.00 12.14 43.07
CA THR A 257 -4.69 12.00 44.50
C THR A 257 -3.17 11.94 44.78
N GLY A 258 -2.50 13.08 44.69
CA GLY A 258 -1.33 13.47 45.52
C GLY A 258 -0.02 12.66 45.49
N ASP A 259 0.02 11.46 44.92
CA ASP A 259 1.20 10.60 44.94
C ASP A 259 2.32 11.14 44.02
N GLN A 260 3.55 11.12 44.52
CA GLN A 260 4.74 11.59 43.80
C GLN A 260 5.03 10.75 42.55
N GLN A 261 5.78 11.34 41.60
CA GLN A 261 6.33 10.63 40.44
C GLN A 261 7.06 9.35 40.86
N VAL A 262 6.43 8.20 40.65
CA VAL A 262 7.09 6.90 40.76
C VAL A 262 7.85 6.67 39.46
N CYS A 263 9.13 7.03 39.44
CA CYS A 263 10.03 6.58 38.37
C CYS A 263 10.04 5.05 38.35
N VAL A 264 9.38 4.46 37.35
CA VAL A 264 9.44 3.01 37.12
C VAL A 264 10.88 2.67 36.71
N PRO A 265 11.63 1.86 37.47
CA PRO A 265 13.02 1.60 37.17
C PRO A 265 13.13 0.69 35.95
N CYS A 266 13.73 1.19 34.86
CA CYS A 266 14.04 0.41 33.66
C CYS A 266 14.85 -0.84 34.03
N SER A 267 14.15 -1.97 34.12
CA SER A 267 14.72 -3.28 34.38
C SER A 267 14.78 -4.01 33.03
N PRO A 268 15.97 -4.32 32.49
CA PRO A 268 16.10 -4.81 31.13
C PRO A 268 15.54 -6.23 31.00
N LEU A 269 14.34 -6.36 30.46
CA LEU A 269 13.83 -7.63 29.94
C LEU A 269 14.55 -7.92 28.61
N SER A 270 15.62 -8.70 28.71
CA SER A 270 16.42 -9.15 27.57
C SER A 270 15.66 -10.23 26.78
N PHE A 271 14.84 -9.82 25.82
CA PHE A 271 14.19 -10.73 24.88
C PHE A 271 15.21 -11.19 23.80
N PRO A 272 15.30 -12.50 23.51
CA PRO A 272 16.12 -12.98 22.40
C PRO A 272 15.46 -12.62 21.06
N LEU A 273 16.22 -11.98 20.16
CA LEU A 273 15.78 -11.67 18.80
C LEU A 273 15.50 -12.97 18.02
N SER A 274 14.26 -13.14 17.55
CA SER A 274 13.91 -14.07 16.48
C SER A 274 12.93 -13.37 15.52
N ARG A 275 12.92 -13.79 14.24
CA ARG A 275 12.21 -13.08 13.15
C ARG A 275 10.71 -13.38 13.07
N SER A 276 10.14 -14.07 14.05
CA SER A 276 8.72 -14.40 14.14
C SER A 276 8.03 -13.61 15.26
N ARG A 277 7.66 -12.35 14.98
CA ARG A 277 6.49 -11.76 15.67
C ARG A 277 5.25 -12.51 15.17
N PHE A 278 4.24 -12.67 16.02
CA PHE A 278 3.05 -13.52 15.80
C PHE A 278 3.36 -15.04 15.74
N ALA A 279 3.93 -15.56 16.83
CA ALA A 279 3.72 -16.93 17.32
C ALA A 279 4.15 -17.04 18.80
N HIS A 280 3.41 -17.80 19.61
CA HIS A 280 3.79 -18.26 20.96
C HIS A 280 4.33 -17.23 21.99
N VAL A 281 3.48 -16.32 22.50
CA VAL A 281 3.73 -15.65 23.80
C VAL A 281 2.46 -15.55 24.67
N GLN A 282 1.93 -16.69 25.12
CA GLN A 282 0.81 -16.74 26.08
C GLN A 282 1.25 -17.05 27.53
N ASP A 283 2.21 -17.96 27.73
CA ASP A 283 2.45 -18.55 29.07
C ASP A 283 3.46 -17.83 29.97
N SER A 284 4.23 -16.85 29.47
CA SER A 284 5.35 -16.24 30.21
C SER A 284 5.11 -14.79 30.67
N ILE A 285 4.34 -13.98 29.91
CA ILE A 285 4.00 -12.58 30.27
C ILE A 285 3.14 -12.50 31.54
N HIS A 286 2.28 -13.51 31.76
CA HIS A 286 1.24 -13.52 32.80
C HIS A 286 1.75 -13.35 34.25
N SER A 287 3.02 -13.66 34.51
CA SER A 287 3.58 -13.73 35.88
C SER A 287 4.28 -12.44 36.37
N VAL A 288 4.62 -11.51 35.48
CA VAL A 288 5.44 -10.33 35.81
C VAL A 288 4.63 -9.04 35.93
N LEU A 289 3.61 -8.84 35.07
CA LEU A 289 2.76 -7.64 35.09
C LEU A 289 1.85 -7.55 36.34
N LEU A 290 1.55 -8.67 37.00
CA LEU A 290 0.68 -8.73 38.19
C LEU A 290 1.32 -8.20 39.50
N LYS A 291 2.35 -7.34 39.42
CA LYS A 291 2.98 -6.70 40.57
C LYS A 291 3.07 -5.17 40.39
N ARG A 292 2.02 -4.49 40.88
CA ARG A 292 1.80 -3.03 40.95
C ARG A 292 1.14 -2.33 39.75
N VAL A 293 0.18 -2.98 39.10
CA VAL A 293 -0.99 -2.21 38.64
C VAL A 293 -1.88 -1.96 39.86
N ASN A 294 -2.18 -0.70 40.16
CA ASN A 294 -3.23 -0.35 41.13
C ASN A 294 -4.57 -0.56 40.41
N SER A 295 -5.52 -1.28 41.02
CA SER A 295 -6.81 -1.67 40.38
C SER A 295 -7.63 -0.52 39.81
N ASP A 296 -7.33 0.70 40.24
CA ASP A 296 -8.13 1.90 40.03
C ASP A 296 -7.57 2.79 38.90
N ARG A 297 -6.50 2.36 38.21
CA ARG A 297 -5.85 3.11 37.12
C ARG A 297 -5.85 2.30 35.82
N ASP A 298 -6.37 2.89 34.75
CA ASP A 298 -6.36 2.27 33.42
C ASP A 298 -5.00 2.42 32.73
N SER A 299 -4.62 1.43 31.93
CA SER A 299 -3.48 1.52 31.02
C SER A 299 -3.66 0.68 29.76
N VAL A 300 -3.02 1.11 28.67
CA VAL A 300 -3.02 0.43 27.36
C VAL A 300 -1.65 0.52 26.69
N GLN A 301 -1.36 -0.47 25.84
CA GLN A 301 -0.20 -0.48 24.96
C GLN A 301 -0.62 -0.17 23.52
N SER A 302 0.27 0.42 22.74
CA SER A 302 0.04 0.90 21.37
C SER A 302 1.38 1.01 20.64
N TYR A 303 1.39 1.52 19.41
CA TYR A 303 2.61 1.80 18.66
C TYR A 303 2.38 2.95 17.66
N PHE A 304 3.47 3.61 17.26
CA PHE A 304 3.44 4.62 16.20
C PHE A 304 4.68 4.54 15.30
N GLY A 305 4.52 4.94 14.04
CA GLY A 305 5.62 5.12 13.08
C GLY A 305 5.78 6.59 12.75
N MET A 306 6.99 7.15 12.90
CA MET A 306 7.25 8.55 12.58
C MET A 306 7.37 8.72 11.06
N ARG A 307 6.30 9.17 10.41
CA ARG A 307 6.27 9.41 8.96
C ARG A 307 5.31 10.53 8.56
N LYS A 308 5.63 11.18 7.44
CA LYS A 308 4.79 12.22 6.81
C LYS A 308 4.34 11.76 5.42
N ILE A 309 3.05 11.89 5.13
CA ILE A 309 2.52 11.82 3.76
C ILE A 309 2.05 13.23 3.36
N SER A 310 2.35 13.67 2.14
CA SER A 310 1.99 15.01 1.66
C SER A 310 2.08 15.12 0.15
N LEU A 311 1.41 16.11 -0.45
CA LEU A 311 1.76 16.55 -1.80
C LEU A 311 3.04 17.41 -1.76
N GLY A 312 3.94 17.20 -2.72
CA GLY A 312 5.15 17.99 -2.92
C GLY A 312 5.57 17.99 -4.39
N LYS A 313 6.79 18.45 -4.70
CA LYS A 313 7.36 18.38 -6.06
C LYS A 313 8.79 17.86 -6.01
N VAL A 314 9.17 17.00 -6.94
CA VAL A 314 10.60 16.68 -7.16
C VAL A 314 11.28 17.88 -7.85
N PRO A 315 12.59 18.11 -7.64
CA PRO A 315 13.22 19.31 -8.19
C PRO A 315 13.20 19.27 -9.73
N GLY A 316 12.86 20.40 -10.35
CA GLY A 316 12.71 20.52 -11.80
C GLY A 316 11.31 20.26 -12.35
N GLU A 317 10.40 19.67 -11.57
CA GLU A 317 9.01 19.43 -12.01
C GLU A 317 8.02 20.52 -11.58
N SER A 318 7.02 20.75 -12.42
CA SER A 318 5.92 21.70 -12.18
C SER A 318 4.70 21.04 -11.53
N ASN A 319 4.47 19.75 -11.77
CA ASN A 319 3.35 18.96 -11.24
C ASN A 319 3.60 18.52 -9.79
N PRO A 320 2.55 18.34 -8.97
CA PRO A 320 2.68 17.72 -7.66
C PRO A 320 2.78 16.20 -7.76
N ARG A 321 3.51 15.59 -6.81
CA ARG A 321 3.60 14.15 -6.58
C ARG A 321 3.27 13.80 -5.12
N ILE A 322 2.90 12.56 -4.89
CA ILE A 322 2.75 11.99 -3.54
C ILE A 322 4.13 11.82 -2.92
N MET A 323 4.36 12.42 -1.75
CA MET A 323 5.63 12.38 -1.03
C MET A 323 5.49 11.63 0.29
N LEU A 324 6.36 10.64 0.53
CA LEU A 324 6.60 10.00 1.81
C LEU A 324 7.87 10.60 2.43
N ASN A 325 7.79 11.08 3.66
CA ASN A 325 8.92 11.65 4.41
C ASN A 325 9.65 12.77 3.65
N ASN A 326 8.88 13.64 2.97
CA ASN A 326 9.34 14.70 2.06
C ASN A 326 10.08 14.23 0.78
N MET A 327 10.08 12.93 0.48
CA MET A 327 10.69 12.32 -0.71
C MET A 327 9.62 11.68 -1.61
N PHE A 328 9.84 11.69 -2.93
CA PHE A 328 9.05 10.90 -3.86
C PHE A 328 9.42 9.43 -3.76
N LEU A 329 8.39 8.61 -3.55
CA LEU A 329 8.43 7.16 -3.66
C LEU A 329 7.28 6.80 -4.61
N PHE A 330 7.58 6.19 -5.75
CA PHE A 330 6.51 5.66 -6.60
C PHE A 330 5.83 4.50 -5.88
N GLN A 331 4.51 4.59 -5.72
CA GLN A 331 3.72 3.57 -5.06
C GLN A 331 3.27 2.55 -6.12
N MET A 332 4.03 1.47 -6.26
CA MET A 332 3.64 0.33 -7.08
C MET A 332 2.90 -0.66 -6.19
N GLY A 333 1.60 -0.74 -6.40
CA GLY A 333 0.71 -1.52 -5.56
C GLY A 333 -0.22 -2.43 -6.35
N VAL A 334 -1.12 -3.06 -5.59
CA VAL A 334 -2.08 -4.01 -6.13
C VAL A 334 -3.42 -3.90 -5.40
N LEU A 335 -4.51 -4.19 -6.11
CA LEU A 335 -5.87 -4.19 -5.62
C LEU A 335 -6.10 -5.43 -4.74
N ASP A 336 -6.53 -5.21 -3.51
CA ASP A 336 -6.72 -6.25 -2.50
C ASP A 336 -8.17 -6.19 -1.99
N GLN A 337 -8.93 -7.23 -2.33
CA GLN A 337 -10.37 -7.34 -2.05
C GLN A 337 -10.62 -8.17 -0.77
N GLY A 338 -9.56 -8.78 -0.22
CA GLY A 338 -9.58 -9.62 0.98
C GLY A 338 -10.61 -10.76 0.96
N PHE A 339 -10.91 -11.32 -0.22
CA PHE A 339 -11.77 -12.49 -0.34
C PHE A 339 -10.97 -13.77 -0.08
N TRP A 340 -11.60 -14.74 0.59
CA TRP A 340 -11.03 -16.03 0.96
C TRP A 340 -11.97 -17.17 0.57
N PRO A 341 -11.47 -18.26 -0.05
CA PRO A 341 -12.34 -19.32 -0.55
C PRO A 341 -13.01 -20.13 0.59
N ASP A 342 -12.43 -20.10 1.79
CA ASP A 342 -12.91 -20.79 2.99
C ASP A 342 -13.97 -20.01 3.80
N GLY A 343 -13.78 -18.70 3.90
CA GLY A 343 -14.47 -17.83 4.87
C GLY A 343 -15.05 -16.55 4.27
N ILE A 344 -14.99 -16.41 2.95
CA ILE A 344 -15.44 -15.26 2.14
C ILE A 344 -14.80 -13.94 2.59
N TYR A 345 -15.31 -13.25 3.61
CA TYR A 345 -14.64 -12.08 4.20
C TYR A 345 -13.66 -12.41 5.33
N SER A 346 -13.83 -13.55 5.99
CA SER A 346 -12.91 -13.99 7.05
C SER A 346 -11.75 -14.79 6.45
N ALA A 347 -10.52 -14.32 6.70
CA ALA A 347 -9.34 -15.17 6.53
C ALA A 347 -9.37 -16.37 7.51
N PRO A 348 -8.70 -17.49 7.19
CA PRO A 348 -8.73 -18.70 8.03
C PRO A 348 -7.97 -18.54 9.36
N CYS A 349 -6.78 -17.94 9.35
CA CYS A 349 -5.93 -17.70 10.52
C CYS A 349 -4.92 -16.56 10.26
N ASP A 350 -4.18 -16.13 11.29
CA ASP A 350 -3.25 -14.99 11.20
C ASP A 350 -2.10 -15.25 10.22
N GLU A 351 -1.66 -16.51 10.10
CA GLU A 351 -0.69 -16.95 9.10
C GLU A 351 -1.20 -16.71 7.66
N GLY A 352 -2.51 -16.78 7.43
CA GLY A 352 -3.14 -16.45 6.14
C GLY A 352 -3.13 -14.94 5.85
N LEU A 353 -3.57 -14.10 6.81
CA LEU A 353 -3.50 -12.63 6.63
C LEU A 353 -2.06 -12.14 6.48
N ARG A 354 -1.13 -12.77 7.21
CA ARG A 354 0.31 -12.54 7.09
C ARG A 354 0.82 -12.93 5.70
N TYR A 355 0.39 -14.07 5.16
CA TYR A 355 0.83 -14.56 3.86
C TYR A 355 0.56 -13.55 2.74
N ASP A 356 -0.65 -12.99 2.65
CA ASP A 356 -0.97 -12.02 1.58
C ASP A 356 -0.04 -10.78 1.64
N ILE A 357 0.39 -10.35 2.84
CA ILE A 357 1.37 -9.26 3.03
C ILE A 357 2.80 -9.69 2.70
N GLU A 358 3.24 -10.86 3.17
CA GLU A 358 4.60 -11.38 2.90
C GLU A 358 4.77 -11.75 1.41
N ALA A 359 3.72 -12.23 0.76
CA ALA A 359 3.66 -12.46 -0.68
C ALA A 359 3.76 -11.14 -1.46
N ALA A 360 2.97 -10.12 -1.13
CA ALA A 360 3.06 -8.80 -1.77
C ALA A 360 4.46 -8.19 -1.65
N LYS A 361 5.08 -8.25 -0.45
CA LYS A 361 6.47 -7.82 -0.23
C LYS A 361 7.48 -8.68 -1.00
N SER A 362 7.27 -10.00 -1.08
CA SER A 362 8.12 -10.89 -1.88
C SER A 362 8.06 -10.54 -3.37
N MET A 363 6.91 -10.10 -3.88
CA MET A 363 6.70 -9.60 -5.23
C MET A 363 7.23 -8.17 -5.44
N GLY A 364 7.79 -7.51 -4.42
CA GLY A 364 8.38 -6.16 -4.52
C GLY A 364 7.35 -5.03 -4.57
N LEU A 365 6.10 -5.29 -4.16
CA LEU A 365 5.06 -4.27 -4.07
C LEU A 365 5.20 -3.46 -2.77
N ASN A 366 4.94 -2.16 -2.82
CA ASN A 366 5.07 -1.24 -1.68
C ASN A 366 3.73 -0.57 -1.28
N LEU A 367 2.62 -0.99 -1.87
CA LEU A 367 1.26 -0.51 -1.60
C LEU A 367 0.22 -1.64 -1.76
N LEU A 368 -0.72 -1.74 -0.83
CA LEU A 368 -1.96 -2.51 -0.99
C LEU A 368 -3.17 -1.55 -0.99
N ARG A 369 -4.05 -1.67 -1.98
CA ARG A 369 -5.30 -0.90 -2.05
C ARG A 369 -6.45 -1.77 -1.55
N LYS A 370 -6.94 -1.52 -0.33
CA LYS A 370 -8.10 -2.25 0.22
C LYS A 370 -9.39 -1.82 -0.47
N HIS A 371 -10.01 -2.78 -1.15
CA HIS A 371 -11.08 -2.58 -2.13
C HIS A 371 -12.45 -3.03 -1.60
N ILE A 372 -13.43 -2.14 -1.71
CA ILE A 372 -14.86 -2.31 -1.38
C ILE A 372 -15.19 -2.81 0.03
N LYS A 373 -14.25 -2.66 0.97
CA LYS A 373 -14.35 -3.23 2.32
C LYS A 373 -13.46 -2.52 3.33
N VAL A 374 -13.89 -2.49 4.59
CA VAL A 374 -12.99 -2.26 5.74
C VAL A 374 -12.54 -3.62 6.24
N GLU A 375 -11.25 -3.89 6.15
CA GLU A 375 -10.64 -5.06 6.78
C GLU A 375 -10.60 -4.92 8.31
N PRO A 376 -10.39 -6.04 9.04
CA PRO A 376 -9.95 -5.99 10.44
C PRO A 376 -8.71 -5.12 10.62
N ASP A 377 -8.48 -4.59 11.82
CA ASP A 377 -7.31 -3.76 12.14
C ASP A 377 -5.94 -4.46 11.94
N ARG A 378 -5.90 -5.80 11.89
CA ARG A 378 -4.64 -6.58 11.98
C ARG A 378 -3.72 -6.46 10.76
N PRO A 379 -4.19 -6.65 9.51
CA PRO A 379 -3.36 -6.39 8.32
C PRO A 379 -2.83 -4.95 8.29
N VAL A 380 -3.60 -4.00 8.83
CA VAL A 380 -3.39 -2.54 8.74
C VAL A 380 -2.08 -2.06 9.39
N ALA A 381 -1.29 -2.94 10.01
CA ALA A 381 0.07 -2.61 10.45
C ALA A 381 1.03 -2.21 9.30
N ASP A 382 0.87 -2.74 8.08
CA ASP A 382 2.00 -2.86 7.14
C ASP A 382 2.01 -1.98 5.86
N GLY A 383 0.89 -1.47 5.31
CA GLY A 383 0.92 -0.40 4.28
C GLY A 383 -0.29 -0.36 3.34
N PHE A 384 -1.20 0.62 3.49
CA PHE A 384 -2.48 0.63 2.75
C PHE A 384 -2.96 2.01 2.27
N THR A 385 -3.60 2.02 1.10
CA THR A 385 -4.66 2.98 0.77
C THR A 385 -6.01 2.31 1.10
N LYS A 386 -6.90 3.04 1.77
CA LYS A 386 -8.19 2.50 2.23
C LYS A 386 -9.34 3.14 1.44
N SER A 387 -10.14 2.33 0.75
CA SER A 387 -11.28 2.82 -0.03
C SER A 387 -12.63 2.46 0.61
N TRP A 388 -13.60 3.37 0.48
CA TRP A 388 -14.90 3.31 1.15
C TRP A 388 -16.06 3.55 0.16
N PHE A 389 -17.22 2.90 0.35
CA PHE A 389 -18.13 2.57 -0.76
C PHE A 389 -19.61 2.37 -0.37
N ASP A 390 -20.48 2.62 -1.35
CA ASP A 390 -21.85 2.08 -1.47
C ASP A 390 -22.19 2.02 -2.97
N PHE A 391 -23.26 1.32 -3.37
CA PHE A 391 -23.82 1.29 -4.72
C PHE A 391 -25.18 1.97 -4.84
N LYS A 392 -25.90 2.18 -3.72
CA LYS A 392 -27.34 2.47 -3.72
C LYS A 392 -27.77 3.57 -2.75
N VAL A 393 -26.87 4.37 -2.17
CA VAL A 393 -27.23 5.56 -1.38
C VAL A 393 -28.21 6.46 -2.14
N GLN A 394 -29.47 6.48 -1.74
CA GLN A 394 -30.52 7.27 -2.37
C GLN A 394 -31.40 7.96 -1.32
N ALA A 395 -31.77 7.26 -0.25
CA ALA A 395 -32.49 7.85 0.88
C ALA A 395 -31.54 8.62 1.81
N ASP A 396 -32.03 9.69 2.43
CA ASP A 396 -31.20 10.52 3.31
C ASP A 396 -30.76 9.81 4.60
N ALA A 397 -31.45 8.74 5.00
CA ALA A 397 -31.02 7.87 6.09
C ALA A 397 -29.80 7.00 5.71
N GLU A 398 -29.75 6.50 4.47
CA GLU A 398 -28.60 5.74 3.94
C GLU A 398 -27.37 6.67 3.88
N LYS A 399 -27.56 7.93 3.46
CA LYS A 399 -26.50 8.96 3.45
C LYS A 399 -25.97 9.28 4.85
N GLN A 400 -26.86 9.46 5.83
CA GLN A 400 -26.46 9.73 7.22
C GLN A 400 -25.71 8.55 7.84
N GLN A 401 -26.09 7.32 7.48
CA GLN A 401 -25.38 6.12 7.90
C GLN A 401 -23.99 6.03 7.26
N PHE A 402 -23.89 6.19 5.93
CA PHE A 402 -22.63 6.27 5.19
C PHE A 402 -21.69 7.34 5.76
N GLU A 403 -22.17 8.56 6.01
CA GLU A 403 -21.36 9.64 6.59
C GLU A 403 -20.89 9.34 8.00
N GLY A 404 -21.74 8.71 8.82
CA GLY A 404 -21.37 8.26 10.15
C GLY A 404 -20.29 7.18 10.13
N GLU A 405 -20.42 6.18 9.25
CA GLU A 405 -19.44 5.11 9.07
C GLU A 405 -18.12 5.64 8.49
N LEU A 406 -18.16 6.55 7.50
CA LEU A 406 -16.98 7.21 6.93
C LEU A 406 -16.17 7.95 8.01
N VAL A 407 -16.83 8.70 8.90
CA VAL A 407 -16.17 9.38 10.02
C VAL A 407 -15.57 8.36 10.99
N ARG A 408 -16.32 7.34 11.42
CA ARG A 408 -15.83 6.30 12.34
C ARG A 408 -14.69 5.48 11.74
N MET A 409 -14.72 5.23 10.43
CA MET A 409 -13.64 4.59 9.69
C MET A 409 -12.35 5.41 9.80
N ILE A 410 -12.39 6.72 9.51
CA ILE A 410 -11.21 7.59 9.60
C ILE A 410 -10.74 7.70 11.05
N GLU A 411 -11.63 7.97 12.00
CA GLU A 411 -11.28 8.14 13.41
C GLU A 411 -10.61 6.89 14.03
N ASN A 412 -11.08 5.69 13.71
CA ASN A 412 -10.48 4.45 14.21
C ASN A 412 -9.15 4.11 13.50
N HIS A 413 -8.84 4.76 12.37
CA HIS A 413 -7.69 4.44 11.53
C HIS A 413 -6.61 5.53 11.48
N CYS A 414 -6.86 6.72 12.04
CA CYS A 414 -5.93 7.86 12.01
C CYS A 414 -4.62 7.64 12.79
N SER A 415 -4.49 6.56 13.56
CA SER A 415 -3.26 6.23 14.30
C SER A 415 -2.34 5.22 13.59
N PHE A 416 -2.81 4.51 12.55
CA PHE A 416 -1.96 3.60 11.79
C PHE A 416 -0.96 4.38 10.91
N PRO A 417 0.36 4.16 11.05
CA PRO A 417 1.36 4.83 10.20
C PRO A 417 1.25 4.35 8.74
N SER A 418 0.81 3.11 8.56
CA SER A 418 0.71 2.45 7.27
C SER A 418 -0.39 3.03 6.34
N ILE A 419 -1.42 3.66 6.92
CA ILE A 419 -2.46 4.34 6.15
C ILE A 419 -1.96 5.71 5.72
N VAL A 420 -1.86 5.88 4.39
CA VAL A 420 -1.38 7.07 3.70
C VAL A 420 -2.48 7.89 3.01
N MET A 421 -3.62 7.26 2.70
CA MET A 421 -4.71 7.88 1.95
C MET A 421 -6.07 7.24 2.28
N TYR A 422 -7.12 8.07 2.30
CA TYR A 422 -8.51 7.62 2.27
C TYR A 422 -9.10 7.90 0.88
N VAL A 423 -9.94 6.99 0.39
CA VAL A 423 -10.71 7.15 -0.86
C VAL A 423 -12.19 7.11 -0.51
N VAL A 424 -12.93 8.17 -0.87
CA VAL A 424 -14.32 8.38 -0.42
C VAL A 424 -15.35 7.68 -1.32
N PHE A 425 -15.07 7.55 -2.63
CA PHE A 425 -15.91 6.86 -3.61
C PHE A 425 -15.06 6.16 -4.68
N ASN A 426 -15.66 5.22 -5.41
CA ASN A 426 -15.04 4.48 -6.51
C ASN A 426 -15.95 4.45 -7.74
N GLU A 427 -15.42 4.75 -8.92
CA GLU A 427 -16.12 4.63 -10.23
C GLU A 427 -17.50 5.31 -10.30
N GLY A 428 -17.76 6.28 -9.44
CA GLY A 428 -19.07 6.93 -9.29
C GLY A 428 -20.15 6.08 -8.61
N TRP A 429 -19.83 4.89 -8.10
CA TRP A 429 -20.76 4.03 -7.37
C TRP A 429 -21.16 4.68 -6.05
N GLY A 430 -22.48 4.77 -5.81
CA GLY A 430 -23.05 5.45 -4.64
C GLY A 430 -22.71 6.94 -4.52
N GLN A 431 -22.13 7.57 -5.55
CA GLN A 431 -21.52 8.89 -5.43
C GLN A 431 -22.54 10.02 -5.30
N TYR A 432 -22.51 10.71 -4.16
CA TYR A 432 -23.22 11.98 -3.93
C TYR A 432 -22.30 12.99 -3.23
N GLU A 433 -22.58 14.29 -3.39
CA GLU A 433 -21.96 15.41 -2.65
C GLU A 433 -20.43 15.33 -2.45
N THR A 434 -19.71 14.81 -3.45
CA THR A 434 -18.29 14.42 -3.33
C THR A 434 -17.40 15.57 -2.89
N GLU A 435 -17.66 16.81 -3.31
CA GLU A 435 -16.92 17.97 -2.80
C GLU A 435 -17.03 18.08 -1.25
N ARG A 436 -18.25 18.06 -0.70
CA ARG A 436 -18.48 18.12 0.76
C ARG A 436 -17.91 16.91 1.49
N LEU A 437 -18.04 15.71 0.93
CA LEU A 437 -17.58 14.49 1.60
C LEU A 437 -16.06 14.31 1.55
N THR A 438 -15.41 14.84 0.52
CA THR A 438 -13.95 14.95 0.47
C THR A 438 -13.44 15.97 1.48
N GLU A 439 -14.11 17.13 1.60
CA GLU A 439 -13.81 18.13 2.63
C GLU A 439 -14.05 17.59 4.05
N LEU A 440 -15.13 16.83 4.27
CA LEU A 440 -15.42 16.14 5.52
C LEU A 440 -14.28 15.19 5.90
N ALA A 441 -13.87 14.28 5.01
CA ALA A 441 -12.78 13.35 5.26
C ALA A 441 -11.46 14.07 5.62
N LYS A 442 -11.13 15.14 4.88
CA LYS A 442 -9.95 15.99 5.16
C LYS A 442 -10.06 16.80 6.46
N SER A 443 -11.27 17.06 6.96
CA SER A 443 -11.50 17.74 8.24
C SER A 443 -11.38 16.81 9.45
N VAL A 444 -11.65 15.51 9.28
CA VAL A 444 -11.52 14.49 10.34
C VAL A 444 -10.06 14.06 10.51
N ASP A 445 -9.33 13.83 9.42
CA ASP A 445 -7.89 13.54 9.45
C ASP A 445 -7.12 14.37 8.40
N PRO A 446 -6.68 15.59 8.74
CA PRO A 446 -5.90 16.46 7.86
C PRO A 446 -4.44 16.02 7.66
N SER A 447 -4.04 14.85 8.18
CA SER A 447 -2.67 14.33 8.08
C SER A 447 -2.48 13.25 7.01
N ARG A 448 -3.55 12.86 6.32
CA ARG A 448 -3.57 11.93 5.17
C ARG A 448 -3.97 12.66 3.89
N LEU A 449 -3.68 12.05 2.75
CA LEU A 449 -4.23 12.47 1.45
C LEU A 449 -5.65 11.93 1.29
N VAL A 450 -6.51 12.63 0.55
CA VAL A 450 -7.86 12.12 0.21
C VAL A 450 -8.11 12.13 -1.29
N SER A 451 -8.54 10.99 -1.82
CA SER A 451 -9.14 10.86 -3.15
C SER A 451 -10.66 10.94 -3.05
N GLY A 452 -11.27 11.92 -3.72
CA GLY A 452 -12.72 12.14 -3.64
C GLY A 452 -13.53 11.11 -4.42
N ALA A 453 -13.07 10.76 -5.62
CA ALA A 453 -13.56 9.62 -6.39
C ALA A 453 -12.34 8.98 -7.09
N SER A 454 -12.11 7.70 -6.81
CA SER A 454 -11.10 6.91 -7.52
C SER A 454 -11.70 6.37 -8.83
N GLY A 455 -10.90 6.39 -9.90
CA GLY A 455 -11.36 6.05 -11.24
C GLY A 455 -12.30 7.10 -11.84
N TRP A 456 -13.51 6.68 -12.20
CA TRP A 456 -14.46 7.50 -12.97
C TRP A 456 -15.20 8.54 -12.13
N HIS A 457 -15.82 9.51 -12.82
CA HIS A 457 -16.66 10.56 -12.22
C HIS A 457 -15.96 11.53 -11.23
N ASP A 458 -14.67 11.80 -11.47
CA ASP A 458 -13.86 12.80 -10.78
C ASP A 458 -14.57 14.16 -10.55
N LYS A 459 -14.25 14.77 -9.41
CA LYS A 459 -14.59 16.16 -9.04
C LYS A 459 -13.29 16.87 -8.66
N PRO A 460 -13.11 18.16 -8.99
CA PRO A 460 -11.83 18.88 -8.80
C PRO A 460 -11.55 19.26 -7.33
N VAL A 461 -11.55 18.26 -6.45
CA VAL A 461 -11.44 18.32 -4.99
C VAL A 461 -10.46 17.23 -4.50
N GLY A 462 -10.06 17.28 -3.24
CA GLY A 462 -9.10 16.34 -2.66
C GLY A 462 -7.66 16.62 -3.09
N ASP A 463 -6.81 15.61 -2.95
CA ASP A 463 -5.35 15.67 -3.21
C ASP A 463 -4.93 14.85 -4.43
N ILE A 464 -5.86 14.08 -5.00
CA ILE A 464 -5.60 13.07 -6.03
C ILE A 464 -6.52 13.32 -7.22
N ILE A 465 -5.99 13.13 -8.41
CA ILE A 465 -6.77 12.81 -9.61
C ILE A 465 -6.40 11.39 -10.03
N ASP A 466 -7.41 10.55 -10.23
CA ASP A 466 -7.27 9.11 -10.38
C ASP A 466 -7.78 8.64 -11.75
N MET A 467 -7.42 7.42 -12.15
CA MET A 467 -7.81 6.82 -13.43
C MET A 467 -7.85 5.30 -13.30
N HIS A 468 -8.92 4.70 -13.82
CA HIS A 468 -9.04 3.25 -14.00
C HIS A 468 -9.00 2.93 -15.50
N ILE A 469 -8.09 2.03 -15.91
CA ILE A 469 -7.93 1.58 -17.30
C ILE A 469 -7.39 0.13 -17.35
N TYR A 470 -8.30 -0.84 -17.29
CA TYR A 470 -7.98 -2.26 -17.15
C TYR A 470 -7.04 -2.84 -18.22
N LEU A 471 -7.06 -2.37 -19.47
CA LEU A 471 -6.14 -2.79 -20.54
C LEU A 471 -4.96 -1.81 -20.79
N GLY A 472 -4.59 -1.05 -19.76
CA GLY A 472 -3.73 0.13 -19.87
C GLY A 472 -2.22 -0.12 -20.13
N PRO A 473 -1.35 0.88 -19.86
CA PRO A 473 -1.58 2.02 -18.98
C PRO A 473 -1.76 3.35 -19.74
N ASP A 474 -2.54 4.26 -19.15
CA ASP A 474 -2.44 5.71 -19.37
C ASP A 474 -2.44 6.36 -17.98
N ALA A 475 -2.29 7.68 -17.89
CA ALA A 475 -2.31 8.39 -16.61
C ALA A 475 -3.24 9.61 -16.66
N PRO A 476 -3.87 9.99 -15.54
CA PRO A 476 -4.55 11.27 -15.45
C PRO A 476 -3.51 12.39 -15.47
N ARG A 477 -3.91 13.58 -15.94
CA ARG A 477 -3.04 14.76 -15.87
C ARG A 477 -3.15 15.39 -14.48
N PRO A 478 -2.05 15.56 -13.73
CA PRO A 478 -2.07 16.28 -12.45
C PRO A 478 -2.63 17.69 -12.59
N THR A 479 -3.16 18.23 -11.49
CA THR A 479 -3.46 19.67 -11.38
C THR A 479 -2.40 20.33 -10.48
N PRO A 480 -2.30 21.67 -10.41
CA PRO A 480 -1.39 22.33 -9.46
C PRO A 480 -1.61 21.97 -7.98
N THR A 481 -2.74 21.33 -7.65
CA THR A 481 -3.16 20.94 -6.29
C THR A 481 -3.45 19.45 -6.13
N ARG A 482 -3.35 18.61 -7.18
CA ARG A 482 -3.66 17.18 -7.13
C ARG A 482 -2.66 16.33 -7.92
N ALA A 483 -2.11 15.29 -7.28
CA ALA A 483 -1.20 14.35 -7.92
C ALA A 483 -1.95 13.31 -8.77
N GLY A 484 -1.33 12.82 -9.84
CA GLY A 484 -1.89 11.79 -10.71
C GLY A 484 -1.63 10.37 -10.20
N VAL A 485 -2.67 9.54 -10.19
CA VAL A 485 -2.67 8.13 -9.78
C VAL A 485 -3.36 7.25 -10.83
N LEU A 486 -2.87 6.02 -11.00
CA LEU A 486 -3.46 4.98 -11.84
C LEU A 486 -4.05 3.90 -10.91
N GLY A 487 -5.26 4.15 -10.38
CA GLY A 487 -5.85 3.42 -9.26
C GLY A 487 -6.31 2.00 -9.54
N GLU A 488 -6.59 1.65 -10.81
CA GLU A 488 -6.82 0.27 -11.28
C GLU A 488 -6.34 0.13 -12.74
N PHE A 489 -5.49 -0.86 -13.02
CA PHE A 489 -5.06 -1.20 -14.38
C PHE A 489 -4.53 -2.63 -14.46
N GLY A 490 -4.40 -3.14 -15.69
CA GLY A 490 -3.72 -4.41 -15.95
C GLY A 490 -4.55 -5.66 -15.64
N GLY A 491 -5.88 -5.62 -15.80
CA GLY A 491 -6.78 -6.75 -15.60
C GLY A 491 -6.61 -7.86 -16.65
N VAL A 492 -5.42 -8.45 -16.70
CA VAL A 492 -4.93 -9.38 -17.72
C VAL A 492 -4.28 -10.58 -17.03
N SER A 493 -4.55 -11.79 -17.51
CA SER A 493 -3.98 -13.01 -16.89
C SER A 493 -4.05 -14.22 -17.80
N CYS A 494 -3.45 -15.32 -17.36
CA CYS A 494 -3.66 -16.65 -17.91
C CYS A 494 -4.45 -17.53 -16.92
N ASN A 495 -5.19 -18.50 -17.42
CA ASN A 495 -5.81 -19.53 -16.58
C ASN A 495 -4.74 -20.27 -15.75
N THR A 496 -5.12 -20.76 -14.57
CA THR A 496 -4.21 -21.48 -13.65
C THR A 496 -4.81 -22.85 -13.34
N PRO A 497 -4.62 -23.86 -14.23
CA PRO A 497 -5.37 -25.10 -14.18
C PRO A 497 -5.23 -25.85 -12.86
N GLY A 498 -6.36 -26.09 -12.20
CA GLY A 498 -6.43 -26.73 -10.87
C GLY A 498 -6.58 -25.76 -9.70
N HIS A 499 -6.37 -24.45 -9.90
CA HIS A 499 -6.46 -23.40 -8.88
C HIS A 499 -7.51 -22.31 -9.22
N GLU A 500 -8.35 -22.57 -10.23
CA GLU A 500 -9.51 -21.75 -10.59
C GLU A 500 -10.78 -22.28 -9.89
N TRP A 501 -11.61 -21.38 -9.35
CA TRP A 501 -12.86 -21.71 -8.66
C TRP A 501 -13.94 -22.31 -9.58
N ASP A 502 -14.02 -21.80 -10.81
CA ASP A 502 -14.96 -22.25 -11.84
C ASP A 502 -14.38 -22.04 -13.25
N PRO A 503 -13.40 -22.85 -13.69
CA PRO A 503 -12.68 -22.64 -14.95
C PRO A 503 -13.55 -22.38 -16.21
N PRO A 504 -14.73 -23.02 -16.37
CA PRO A 504 -15.65 -22.73 -17.48
C PRO A 504 -16.28 -21.33 -17.48
N HIS A 505 -16.18 -20.57 -16.38
CA HIS A 505 -16.77 -19.24 -16.19
C HIS A 505 -15.76 -18.19 -15.69
N SER A 506 -14.46 -18.50 -15.71
CA SER A 506 -13.37 -17.56 -15.40
C SER A 506 -13.43 -16.30 -16.28
N PHE A 507 -13.17 -15.14 -15.67
CA PHE A 507 -13.24 -13.81 -16.26
C PHE A 507 -11.92 -13.04 -16.07
N THR A 508 -11.45 -12.41 -17.13
CA THR A 508 -10.38 -11.40 -17.14
C THR A 508 -10.61 -10.49 -18.35
N TYR A 509 -10.12 -9.24 -18.34
CA TYR A 509 -10.36 -8.31 -19.45
C TYR A 509 -9.54 -8.68 -20.69
N GLN A 510 -8.40 -9.36 -20.51
CA GLN A 510 -7.65 -10.00 -21.60
C GLN A 510 -6.95 -11.26 -21.11
N THR A 511 -7.32 -12.40 -21.70
CA THR A 511 -6.62 -13.67 -21.49
C THR A 511 -5.32 -13.72 -22.30
N ILE A 512 -4.22 -14.08 -21.65
CA ILE A 512 -2.91 -14.39 -22.24
C ILE A 512 -2.73 -15.92 -22.26
N ALA A 513 -2.02 -16.47 -23.25
CA ALA A 513 -2.02 -17.92 -23.48
C ALA A 513 -1.32 -18.72 -22.37
N ASP A 514 -0.20 -18.21 -21.85
CA ASP A 514 0.58 -18.84 -20.79
C ASP A 514 1.31 -17.84 -19.89
N VAL A 515 1.95 -18.36 -18.84
CA VAL A 515 2.70 -17.61 -17.82
C VAL A 515 3.93 -16.88 -18.40
N GLY A 516 4.59 -17.44 -19.42
CA GLY A 516 5.75 -16.83 -20.06
C GLY A 516 5.34 -15.58 -20.85
N GLU A 517 4.33 -15.72 -21.71
CA GLU A 517 3.72 -14.58 -22.41
C GLU A 517 3.21 -13.52 -21.42
N LEU A 518 2.54 -13.94 -20.34
CA LEU A 518 2.03 -13.03 -19.30
C LEU A 518 3.16 -12.26 -18.61
N THR A 519 4.26 -12.93 -18.28
CA THR A 519 5.44 -12.29 -17.64
C THR A 519 6.08 -11.27 -18.58
N CYS A 520 6.21 -11.58 -19.87
CA CYS A 520 6.72 -10.64 -20.88
C CYS A 520 5.78 -9.43 -21.08
N PHE A 521 4.45 -9.67 -21.12
CA PHE A 521 3.46 -8.60 -21.20
C PHE A 521 3.54 -7.69 -19.96
N TYR A 522 3.61 -8.27 -18.76
CA TYR A 522 3.72 -7.53 -17.50
C TYR A 522 4.99 -6.68 -17.41
N ALA A 523 6.13 -7.20 -17.88
CA ALA A 523 7.37 -6.42 -17.94
C ALA A 523 7.24 -5.21 -18.87
N SER A 524 6.61 -5.37 -20.05
CA SER A 524 6.33 -4.26 -20.98
C SER A 524 5.32 -3.26 -20.41
N LEU A 525 4.31 -3.74 -19.69
CA LEU A 525 3.32 -2.93 -18.99
C LEU A 525 3.98 -2.03 -17.93
N MET A 526 4.90 -2.57 -17.12
CA MET A 526 5.63 -1.80 -16.10
C MET A 526 6.64 -0.81 -16.69
N GLN A 527 7.25 -1.11 -17.85
CA GLN A 527 8.06 -0.14 -18.59
C GLN A 527 7.22 1.07 -19.06
N GLN A 528 5.98 0.85 -19.50
CA GLN A 528 5.05 1.92 -19.86
C GLN A 528 4.62 2.74 -18.63
N VAL A 529 4.36 2.09 -17.49
CA VAL A 529 4.14 2.79 -16.20
C VAL A 529 5.35 3.65 -15.82
N GLN A 530 6.58 3.16 -16.01
CA GLN A 530 7.80 3.94 -15.78
C GLN A 530 7.90 5.16 -16.70
N ALA A 531 7.46 5.07 -17.95
CA ALA A 531 7.42 6.19 -18.88
C ALA A 531 6.37 7.25 -18.45
N LEU A 532 5.21 6.83 -17.94
CA LEU A 532 4.19 7.73 -17.37
C LEU A 532 4.66 8.38 -16.07
N MET A 533 5.40 7.65 -15.23
CA MET A 533 6.06 8.18 -14.03
C MET A 533 7.09 9.24 -14.38
N THR A 534 7.96 8.99 -15.36
CA THR A 534 9.09 9.88 -15.69
C THR A 534 8.72 11.05 -16.61
N ASN A 535 7.51 11.06 -17.20
CA ASN A 535 7.02 12.17 -18.01
C ASN A 535 6.60 13.38 -17.14
N ALA A 536 7.61 14.15 -16.74
CA ALA A 536 7.53 15.38 -15.95
C ALA A 536 6.60 16.47 -16.52
N GLU A 537 6.45 16.53 -17.84
CA GLU A 537 5.72 17.63 -18.51
C GLU A 537 4.20 17.43 -18.53
N ARG A 538 3.74 16.17 -18.59
CA ARG A 538 2.32 15.84 -18.86
C ARG A 538 1.66 14.98 -17.79
N TYR A 539 2.40 14.09 -17.13
CA TYR A 539 1.80 13.00 -16.34
C TYR A 539 2.33 12.91 -14.91
N SER A 540 3.64 12.98 -14.68
CA SER A 540 4.28 12.88 -13.35
C SER A 540 3.67 11.80 -12.44
N LEU A 541 3.33 10.63 -12.99
CA LEU A 541 2.52 9.61 -12.31
C LEU A 541 3.15 9.22 -10.96
N SER A 542 2.35 9.24 -9.89
CA SER A 542 2.83 9.03 -8.51
C SER A 542 2.61 7.62 -7.98
N ALA A 543 1.61 6.91 -8.49
CA ALA A 543 1.25 5.56 -8.07
C ALA A 543 0.56 4.81 -9.21
N ALA A 544 0.69 3.48 -9.21
CA ALA A 544 -0.09 2.58 -10.06
C ALA A 544 -0.48 1.33 -9.26
N VAL A 545 -1.72 0.87 -9.44
CA VAL A 545 -2.30 -0.24 -8.67
C VAL A 545 -2.87 -1.30 -9.62
N PHE A 546 -2.19 -2.44 -9.68
CA PHE A 546 -2.56 -3.55 -10.57
C PHE A 546 -3.83 -4.28 -10.07
N THR A 547 -4.69 -4.76 -10.97
CA THR A 547 -5.84 -5.61 -10.62
C THR A 547 -5.52 -7.08 -10.94
N ALA A 548 -5.35 -7.99 -9.98
CA ALA A 548 -5.49 -7.87 -8.51
C ALA A 548 -4.41 -8.67 -7.73
N LEU A 549 -4.46 -8.71 -6.39
CA LEU A 549 -3.48 -9.45 -5.57
C LEU A 549 -3.70 -10.96 -5.71
N THR A 550 -4.94 -11.40 -5.53
CA THR A 550 -5.38 -12.76 -5.77
C THR A 550 -6.55 -12.75 -6.73
N ASP A 551 -6.76 -13.88 -7.41
CA ASP A 551 -8.04 -14.19 -8.04
C ASP A 551 -9.15 -14.15 -6.98
N VAL A 552 -10.38 -13.83 -7.39
CA VAL A 552 -11.56 -13.79 -6.53
C VAL A 552 -12.73 -14.44 -7.26
N GLU A 553 -13.03 -15.69 -6.86
CA GLU A 553 -14.06 -16.53 -7.46
C GLU A 553 -13.92 -16.64 -8.99
N LEU A 554 -14.67 -15.83 -9.74
CA LEU A 554 -14.67 -15.81 -11.21
C LEU A 554 -13.67 -14.81 -11.80
N GLU A 555 -13.27 -13.77 -11.06
CA GLU A 555 -12.32 -12.76 -11.53
C GLU A 555 -10.89 -13.32 -11.36
N ILE A 556 -10.24 -13.68 -12.47
CA ILE A 556 -8.94 -14.36 -12.49
C ILE A 556 -7.77 -13.44 -12.91
N ASP A 557 -7.86 -12.13 -12.66
CA ASP A 557 -6.78 -11.18 -12.94
C ASP A 557 -5.74 -11.03 -11.81
N GLY A 558 -5.81 -11.88 -10.77
CA GLY A 558 -4.86 -11.91 -9.67
C GLY A 558 -3.42 -12.24 -10.09
N LEU A 559 -2.45 -11.64 -9.39
CA LEU A 559 -1.04 -12.07 -9.39
C LEU A 559 -0.89 -13.47 -8.76
N MET A 560 -1.78 -13.84 -7.84
CA MET A 560 -1.86 -15.15 -7.20
C MET A 560 -3.21 -15.83 -7.46
N SER A 561 -3.28 -17.15 -7.35
CA SER A 561 -4.53 -17.91 -7.36
C SER A 561 -5.37 -17.65 -6.10
N TYR A 562 -6.69 -17.91 -6.17
CA TYR A 562 -7.64 -17.59 -5.10
C TYR A 562 -7.39 -18.41 -3.81
N ASP A 563 -6.83 -19.62 -3.93
CA ASP A 563 -6.36 -20.49 -2.83
C ASP A 563 -4.98 -20.10 -2.24
N ARG A 564 -4.33 -19.06 -2.81
CA ARG A 564 -2.94 -18.63 -2.52
C ARG A 564 -1.85 -19.66 -2.88
N ALA A 565 -2.16 -20.75 -3.58
CA ALA A 565 -1.18 -21.80 -3.86
C ALA A 565 -0.17 -21.44 -4.97
N VAL A 566 -0.53 -20.58 -5.93
CA VAL A 566 0.28 -20.25 -7.09
C VAL A 566 0.46 -18.73 -7.24
N ILE A 567 1.70 -18.25 -7.28
CA ILE A 567 2.04 -16.90 -7.73
C ILE A 567 2.35 -16.99 -9.23
N LYS A 568 1.44 -16.53 -10.09
CA LYS A 568 1.37 -16.92 -11.51
C LYS A 568 2.67 -16.67 -12.28
N MET A 569 3.21 -15.45 -12.19
CA MET A 569 4.48 -15.05 -12.84
C MET A 569 5.74 -15.35 -12.00
N GLY A 570 5.57 -15.92 -10.80
CA GLY A 570 6.65 -16.15 -9.84
C GLY A 570 7.09 -14.86 -9.11
N ALA A 571 7.26 -14.94 -7.79
CA ALA A 571 7.57 -13.77 -6.96
C ALA A 571 8.88 -13.07 -7.37
N GLN A 572 9.92 -13.82 -7.77
CA GLN A 572 11.22 -13.25 -8.13
C GLN A 572 11.18 -12.38 -9.39
N ALA A 573 10.39 -12.76 -10.41
CA ALA A 573 10.27 -11.97 -11.65
C ALA A 573 9.56 -10.64 -11.36
N LEU A 574 8.42 -10.71 -10.66
CA LEU A 574 7.67 -9.53 -10.20
C LEU A 574 8.54 -8.61 -9.34
N HIS A 575 9.30 -9.18 -8.39
CA HIS A 575 10.22 -8.42 -7.54
C HIS A 575 11.26 -7.65 -8.34
N GLN A 576 11.88 -8.27 -9.35
CA GLN A 576 12.87 -7.63 -10.21
C GLN A 576 12.26 -6.49 -11.03
N ILE A 577 11.05 -6.69 -11.57
CA ILE A 577 10.33 -5.69 -12.37
C ILE A 577 9.93 -4.48 -11.49
N HIS A 578 9.30 -4.71 -10.34
CA HIS A 578 8.89 -3.63 -9.44
C HIS A 578 10.08 -2.90 -8.82
N THR A 579 11.16 -3.60 -8.49
CA THR A 579 12.39 -2.99 -7.97
C THR A 579 12.98 -1.99 -8.95
N GLN A 580 12.98 -2.28 -10.26
CA GLN A 580 13.48 -1.35 -11.28
C GLN A 580 12.63 -0.07 -11.33
N LEU A 581 11.30 -0.21 -11.36
CA LEU A 581 10.34 0.91 -11.36
C LEU A 581 10.48 1.78 -10.11
N ILE A 582 10.55 1.18 -8.92
CA ILE A 582 10.68 1.88 -7.63
C ILE A 582 12.05 2.57 -7.54
N GLN A 583 13.15 1.92 -7.95
CA GLN A 583 14.48 2.54 -7.97
C GLN A 583 14.58 3.72 -8.94
N ALA A 584 13.91 3.66 -10.10
CA ALA A 584 13.81 4.78 -11.02
C ALA A 584 13.10 6.00 -10.40
N SER A 585 12.14 5.78 -9.47
CA SER A 585 11.48 6.87 -8.73
C SER A 585 12.44 7.62 -7.80
N HIS A 586 13.36 6.92 -7.13
CA HIS A 586 14.31 7.53 -6.21
C HIS A 586 15.26 8.51 -6.90
N ALA A 587 15.62 8.25 -8.16
CA ALA A 587 16.51 9.12 -8.94
C ALA A 587 15.94 10.53 -9.13
N LEU A 588 14.62 10.67 -9.26
CA LEU A 588 13.93 11.96 -9.47
C LEU A 588 14.09 12.90 -8.26
N ASN A 589 14.26 12.38 -7.04
CA ASN A 589 14.47 13.20 -5.83
C ASN A 589 15.77 14.01 -5.86
N GLN A 590 16.78 13.56 -6.62
CA GLN A 590 18.04 14.28 -6.79
C GLN A 590 17.90 15.47 -7.76
N GLY A 591 16.68 15.71 -8.26
CA GLY A 591 16.35 16.67 -9.30
C GLY A 591 16.81 16.21 -10.68
N PRO A 592 16.84 17.11 -11.67
CA PRO A 592 17.73 16.95 -12.81
C PRO A 592 19.16 16.99 -12.28
N ALA A 593 19.70 15.83 -11.92
CA ALA A 593 21.09 15.67 -11.55
C ALA A 593 21.92 16.36 -12.63
N GLY A 594 22.65 17.44 -12.28
CA GLY A 594 23.34 18.30 -13.24
C GLY A 594 24.22 17.44 -14.11
N ARG A 595 23.83 17.29 -15.39
CA ARG A 595 23.84 15.98 -16.04
C ARG A 595 25.19 15.29 -15.85
N LYS A 596 25.11 14.18 -15.11
CA LYS A 596 26.05 13.05 -15.03
C LYS A 596 25.17 11.77 -15.20
N VAL A 597 25.16 10.89 -16.22
CA VAL A 597 26.01 10.59 -17.41
C VAL A 597 25.38 9.32 -18.07
N LEU A 598 25.91 8.04 -18.07
CA LEU A 598 26.95 7.22 -17.33
C LEU A 598 28.01 6.36 -18.15
N LEU A 599 29.30 6.29 -17.70
CA LEU A 599 30.47 5.52 -18.22
C LEU A 599 31.12 4.60 -17.15
N ARG A 600 31.55 3.39 -17.53
CA ARG A 600 32.40 2.47 -16.73
C ARG A 600 33.25 1.61 -17.68
N ALA A 601 34.50 1.28 -17.32
CA ALA A 601 35.32 0.34 -18.07
C ALA A 601 35.21 -1.08 -17.49
N CYS A 602 34.87 -2.06 -18.32
CA CYS A 602 34.97 -3.49 -18.02
C CYS A 602 35.63 -4.20 -19.21
N GLN A 603 36.49 -5.20 -18.94
CA GLN A 603 37.11 -5.99 -20.01
C GLN A 603 36.08 -6.95 -20.60
N GLY A 604 35.72 -6.74 -21.86
CA GLY A 604 34.81 -7.61 -22.58
C GLY A 604 35.47 -8.91 -23.06
N ARG A 605 34.74 -10.02 -22.89
CA ARG A 605 34.59 -11.01 -23.96
C ARG A 605 33.11 -11.17 -24.23
N GLU A 606 32.72 -10.97 -25.49
CA GLU A 606 31.54 -11.55 -26.13
C GLU A 606 30.23 -11.48 -25.31
N ASN A 607 29.74 -10.25 -25.09
CA ASN A 607 28.33 -9.83 -25.20
C ASN A 607 28.14 -8.46 -24.52
N SER A 608 27.72 -7.43 -25.27
CA SER A 608 27.34 -6.11 -24.72
C SER A 608 26.54 -5.27 -25.72
N GLU A 609 25.37 -4.77 -25.29
CA GLU A 609 24.63 -3.70 -25.96
C GLU A 609 25.02 -2.36 -25.34
N HIS A 610 26.05 -1.72 -25.91
CA HIS A 610 26.57 -0.42 -25.49
C HIS A 610 26.99 0.40 -26.72
N ALA A 611 26.63 1.69 -26.75
CA ALA A 611 27.33 2.68 -27.56
C ALA A 611 28.78 2.78 -27.10
N PHE A 612 29.70 2.30 -27.92
CA PHE A 612 31.11 2.60 -27.78
C PHE A 612 31.50 3.64 -28.82
N LEU A 613 31.91 4.84 -28.38
CA LEU A 613 32.74 5.72 -29.20
C LEU A 613 34.18 5.16 -29.25
N SER A 614 34.29 3.94 -29.80
CA SER A 614 35.53 3.34 -30.26
C SER A 614 35.91 4.03 -31.56
N THR A 615 37.02 4.75 -31.57
CA THR A 615 37.59 5.33 -32.77
C THR A 615 38.84 4.58 -33.17
N GLU A 616 38.73 3.60 -34.07
CA GLU A 616 39.89 3.10 -34.86
C GLU A 616 40.34 4.13 -35.92
N ALA A 617 40.30 5.41 -35.54
CA ALA A 617 40.66 6.54 -36.37
C ALA A 617 42.17 6.75 -36.34
N ASN A 618 42.89 6.10 -37.26
CA ASN A 618 44.16 6.68 -37.70
C ASN A 618 43.85 8.07 -38.30
N PRO A 619 44.45 9.19 -37.84
CA PRO A 619 44.16 10.52 -38.36
C PRO A 619 44.58 10.71 -39.84
N GLU A 620 45.38 9.80 -40.41
CA GLU A 620 45.65 9.73 -41.85
C GLU A 620 44.59 8.93 -42.65
N SER A 621 43.57 8.37 -41.98
CA SER A 621 42.41 7.75 -42.62
C SER A 621 41.48 8.78 -43.24
N SER A 622 40.83 8.42 -44.35
CA SER A 622 39.72 9.18 -44.92
C SER A 622 38.35 8.79 -44.35
N LEU A 623 38.31 7.76 -43.49
CA LEU A 623 37.10 7.21 -42.88
C LEU A 623 37.27 7.06 -41.36
N VAL A 624 36.22 7.40 -40.62
CA VAL A 624 36.09 7.27 -39.17
C VAL A 624 34.73 6.66 -38.85
N ASP A 625 34.72 5.63 -38.01
CA ASP A 625 33.48 4.98 -37.57
C ASP A 625 33.05 5.52 -36.20
N LEU A 626 31.76 5.76 -36.03
CA LEU A 626 31.14 6.16 -34.77
C LEU A 626 29.91 5.27 -34.53
N PHE A 627 29.75 4.74 -33.32
CA PHE A 627 28.64 3.85 -32.94
C PHE A 627 27.66 4.56 -31.99
N LEU A 628 26.38 4.22 -32.08
CA LEU A 628 25.29 4.69 -31.21
C LEU A 628 24.63 3.49 -30.50
N ASN A 629 23.72 3.73 -29.55
CA ASN A 629 23.36 2.75 -28.51
C ASN A 629 22.27 1.73 -28.92
N ASP A 630 22.36 1.20 -30.14
CA ASP A 630 21.70 -0.04 -30.54
C ASP A 630 22.67 -0.85 -31.40
N ASN A 631 22.62 -2.19 -31.30
CA ASN A 631 23.52 -3.08 -32.03
C ASN A 631 23.11 -3.25 -33.52
N THR A 632 22.50 -2.24 -34.14
CA THR A 632 22.07 -2.26 -35.56
C THR A 632 22.62 -1.12 -36.42
N ASN A 633 23.05 0.01 -35.84
CA ASN A 633 23.44 1.22 -36.58
C ASN A 633 24.95 1.57 -36.52
N HIS A 634 25.76 0.83 -37.27
CA HIS A 634 27.13 1.24 -37.61
C HIS A 634 27.11 2.44 -38.58
N MET A 635 27.69 3.56 -38.18
CA MET A 635 27.80 4.75 -39.04
C MET A 635 29.26 5.02 -39.42
N VAL A 636 29.56 4.81 -40.70
CA VAL A 636 30.80 5.25 -41.35
C VAL A 636 30.71 6.74 -41.69
N TRP A 637 31.75 7.51 -41.35
CA TRP A 637 31.89 8.93 -41.66
C TRP A 637 33.15 9.20 -42.48
N THR A 638 33.02 10.03 -43.52
CA THR A 638 34.16 10.56 -44.25
C THR A 638 34.82 11.69 -43.43
N GLN A 639 36.13 11.61 -43.27
CA GLN A 639 36.95 12.65 -42.65
C GLN A 639 37.42 13.66 -43.72
N GLU A 640 36.78 14.83 -43.77
CA GLU A 640 37.16 15.92 -44.67
C GLU A 640 38.12 16.89 -43.96
N HIS A 641 39.36 17.03 -44.43
CA HIS A 641 40.31 18.03 -43.89
C HIS A 641 39.87 19.47 -44.19
N VAL A 642 40.11 20.40 -43.27
CA VAL A 642 39.79 21.83 -43.41
C VAL A 642 41.05 22.69 -43.42
N THR A 643 41.78 22.71 -42.29
CA THR A 643 42.97 23.54 -42.09
C THR A 643 43.68 23.14 -40.79
N GLY A 644 45.01 23.25 -40.75
CA GLY A 644 45.80 22.81 -39.59
C GLY A 644 45.51 21.33 -39.26
N ASN A 645 45.15 21.05 -38.01
CA ASN A 645 44.73 19.73 -37.53
C ASN A 645 43.19 19.57 -37.45
N ARG A 646 42.43 20.44 -38.14
CA ARG A 646 40.96 20.44 -38.11
C ARG A 646 40.35 19.71 -39.30
N TYR A 647 39.34 18.91 -39.00
CA TYR A 647 38.58 18.08 -39.94
C TYR A 647 37.07 18.24 -39.71
N ARG A 648 36.26 17.74 -40.64
CA ARG A 648 34.81 17.59 -40.52
C ARG A 648 34.48 16.12 -40.71
N LEU A 649 33.57 15.61 -39.88
CA LEU A 649 33.05 14.26 -40.03
C LEU A 649 31.72 14.31 -40.77
N ARG A 650 31.60 13.54 -41.85
CA ARG A 650 30.43 13.58 -42.73
C ARG A 650 29.87 12.19 -43.02
N ASN A 651 28.60 11.95 -42.71
CA ASN A 651 27.97 10.63 -42.90
C ASN A 651 27.60 10.36 -44.37
N HIS A 652 27.21 9.12 -44.67
CA HIS A 652 26.78 8.70 -46.02
C HIS A 652 25.59 9.50 -46.57
N ALA A 653 24.73 10.05 -45.70
CA ALA A 653 23.62 10.94 -46.06
C ALA A 653 24.06 12.40 -46.32
N GLY A 654 25.38 12.66 -46.33
CA GLY A 654 26.00 13.93 -46.66
C GLY A 654 25.94 14.99 -45.56
N LYS A 655 25.49 14.64 -44.34
CA LYS A 655 25.36 15.53 -43.17
C LYS A 655 26.67 15.59 -42.39
N TYR A 656 26.95 16.74 -41.78
CA TYR A 656 28.13 16.97 -40.95
C TYR A 656 27.81 16.85 -39.46
N LEU A 657 28.73 16.25 -38.69
CA LEU A 657 28.66 16.24 -37.22
C LEU A 657 28.91 17.65 -36.68
N SER A 658 27.94 18.20 -35.95
CA SER A 658 27.90 19.60 -35.54
C SER A 658 27.53 19.77 -34.07
N VAL A 659 27.91 20.90 -33.48
CA VAL A 659 27.42 21.36 -32.16
C VAL A 659 26.62 22.66 -32.36
N PRO A 660 25.46 22.89 -31.69
CA PRO A 660 24.73 24.16 -31.80
C PRO A 660 25.43 25.29 -31.05
N GLU A 661 25.04 26.54 -31.31
CA GLU A 661 25.64 27.77 -30.73
C GLU A 661 25.48 27.92 -29.20
N THR A 662 24.94 26.90 -28.53
CA THR A 662 24.85 26.78 -27.07
C THR A 662 25.91 25.83 -26.47
N GLY A 663 26.66 25.10 -27.30
CA GLY A 663 27.70 24.14 -26.87
C GLY A 663 27.19 22.84 -26.23
N ASN A 664 25.87 22.64 -26.11
CA ASN A 664 25.29 21.67 -25.16
C ASN A 664 24.90 20.30 -25.76
N LEU A 665 24.91 20.13 -27.09
CA LEU A 665 24.39 18.97 -27.81
C LEU A 665 25.31 18.61 -29.00
N VAL A 666 25.11 17.44 -29.63
CA VAL A 666 25.69 17.10 -30.94
C VAL A 666 24.55 16.75 -31.91
N ASP A 667 24.62 17.21 -33.16
CA ASP A 667 23.53 17.20 -34.15
C ASP A 667 24.04 17.05 -35.60
N LEU A 668 23.15 16.69 -36.54
CA LEU A 668 23.43 16.41 -37.96
C LEU A 668 23.14 17.63 -38.86
N PHE A 669 24.14 18.48 -39.06
CA PHE A 669 23.94 19.72 -39.82
C PHE A 669 24.05 19.51 -41.35
N GLY A 670 23.21 20.25 -42.10
CA GLY A 670 23.01 20.02 -43.55
C GLY A 670 24.12 20.51 -44.48
N ARG A 671 25.07 21.29 -43.96
CA ARG A 671 26.24 21.86 -44.64
C ARG A 671 27.25 22.31 -43.58
N ASP A 672 28.51 22.52 -43.94
CA ASP A 672 29.35 23.45 -43.17
C ASP A 672 28.83 24.88 -43.41
N ASP A 673 28.91 25.75 -42.40
CA ASP A 673 28.59 27.18 -42.50
C ASP A 673 29.74 28.10 -42.08
N ASP A 674 30.98 27.56 -42.05
CA ASP A 674 32.24 28.23 -41.69
C ASP A 674 32.25 28.84 -40.27
N SER A 675 31.25 28.49 -39.46
CA SER A 675 31.11 28.91 -38.06
C SER A 675 32.06 28.18 -37.10
N GLY A 676 32.83 27.20 -37.59
CA GLY A 676 33.67 26.30 -36.79
C GLY A 676 32.89 25.21 -36.04
N ARG A 677 31.55 25.30 -35.98
CA ARG A 677 30.68 24.38 -35.21
C ARG A 677 30.62 22.95 -35.78
N GLN A 678 31.18 22.71 -36.96
CA GLN A 678 31.36 21.39 -37.58
C GLN A 678 32.85 20.96 -37.65
N HIS A 679 33.76 21.73 -37.05
CA HIS A 679 35.21 21.53 -37.16
C HIS A 679 35.76 20.90 -35.88
N TRP A 680 36.46 19.79 -36.04
CA TRP A 680 36.95 18.92 -34.97
C TRP A 680 38.46 18.73 -35.09
N GLU A 681 39.19 18.82 -33.98
CA GLU A 681 40.62 18.50 -33.87
C GLU A 681 40.83 17.14 -33.21
N PHE A 682 41.75 16.34 -33.74
CA PHE A 682 42.12 15.04 -33.19
C PHE A 682 43.48 15.14 -32.48
N GLN A 683 43.52 14.92 -31.17
CA GLN A 683 44.74 14.96 -30.37
C GLN A 683 45.09 13.55 -29.86
N PRO A 684 46.21 12.93 -30.29
CA PRO A 684 46.59 11.59 -29.87
C PRO A 684 46.82 11.51 -28.35
N GLN A 685 46.34 10.42 -27.73
CA GLN A 685 46.53 10.12 -26.30
C GLN A 685 47.28 8.79 -26.05
N GLY A 686 47.58 8.05 -27.12
CA GLY A 686 48.26 6.77 -27.08
C GLY A 686 48.12 6.05 -28.43
N ASP A 687 48.54 4.78 -28.48
CA ASP A 687 48.33 3.94 -29.66
C ASP A 687 46.81 3.79 -29.92
N ASN A 688 46.37 4.18 -31.12
CA ASN A 688 44.97 4.15 -31.58
C ASN A 688 43.92 4.87 -30.69
N CYS A 689 44.32 5.85 -29.87
CA CYS A 689 43.39 6.61 -29.02
C CYS A 689 43.52 8.13 -29.22
N PHE A 690 42.39 8.82 -29.42
CA PHE A 690 42.33 10.26 -29.75
C PHE A 690 41.27 11.01 -28.95
N THR A 691 41.62 12.19 -28.45
CA THR A 691 40.66 13.20 -27.94
C THR A 691 40.14 14.03 -29.11
N LEU A 692 38.82 14.21 -29.19
CA LEU A 692 38.20 15.14 -30.14
C LEU A 692 37.91 16.48 -29.46
N THR A 693 38.49 17.56 -30.00
CA THR A 693 38.30 18.95 -29.53
C THR A 693 37.44 19.74 -30.53
N MET A 694 36.51 20.57 -30.05
CA MET A 694 35.54 21.31 -30.86
C MET A 694 35.66 22.82 -30.66
N PHE A 695 35.47 23.60 -31.75
CA PHE A 695 35.69 25.04 -31.78
C PHE A 695 34.39 25.84 -31.87
N HIS A 696 34.14 26.69 -30.87
CA HIS A 696 32.92 27.49 -30.80
C HIS A 696 33.13 28.88 -31.44
N GLY A 697 33.26 28.91 -32.76
CA GLY A 697 33.56 30.12 -33.53
C GLY A 697 35.05 30.40 -33.71
N GLN A 698 35.34 31.52 -34.38
CA GLN A 698 36.68 31.96 -34.84
C GLN A 698 37.69 32.33 -33.72
N GLY A 699 37.50 31.87 -32.46
CA GLY A 699 38.42 32.24 -31.38
C GLY A 699 38.05 31.82 -29.94
N ARG A 700 37.23 30.79 -29.73
CA ARG A 700 37.04 30.19 -28.39
C ARG A 700 37.12 28.67 -28.44
N GLU A 701 38.16 28.15 -27.81
CA GLU A 701 38.36 26.74 -27.51
C GLU A 701 37.50 26.32 -26.31
N GLY A 702 36.67 25.30 -26.50
CA GLY A 702 35.99 24.60 -25.41
C GLY A 702 36.86 23.46 -24.89
N ASN A 703 37.78 23.75 -23.97
CA ASN A 703 38.67 22.71 -23.43
C ASN A 703 37.92 21.72 -22.54
N VAL A 704 37.70 20.51 -23.04
CA VAL A 704 37.26 19.34 -22.26
C VAL A 704 38.46 18.82 -21.46
N ASN A 705 38.79 19.52 -20.38
CA ASN A 705 39.95 19.20 -19.54
C ASN A 705 39.75 17.89 -18.75
N ILE A 706 40.37 16.81 -19.23
CA ILE A 706 40.49 15.54 -18.51
C ILE A 706 41.60 15.67 -17.46
N LEU A 707 41.23 15.81 -16.19
CA LEU A 707 42.17 15.85 -15.06
C LEU A 707 42.19 14.50 -14.33
N GLY A 708 43.23 13.69 -14.60
CA GLY A 708 43.55 12.50 -13.83
C GLY A 708 44.69 12.74 -12.84
N HIS A 709 44.51 12.35 -11.58
CA HIS A 709 45.61 12.07 -10.65
C HIS A 709 45.19 10.92 -9.72
N GLY A 710 46.07 9.92 -9.58
CA GLY A 710 45.86 8.75 -8.72
C GLY A 710 45.88 9.09 -7.21
N PHE A 711 45.72 8.11 -6.32
CA PHE A 711 46.33 6.78 -6.41
C PHE A 711 45.40 5.60 -6.07
N GLY A 712 45.52 4.52 -6.85
CA GLY A 712 45.10 3.15 -6.49
C GLY A 712 43.60 2.86 -6.44
N HIS A 713 42.76 3.89 -6.40
CA HIS A 713 41.31 3.82 -6.29
C HIS A 713 40.63 4.99 -7.00
N GLY A 714 39.31 4.90 -7.11
CA GLY A 714 38.43 5.86 -7.77
C GLY A 714 38.03 5.36 -9.16
N ASP A 715 36.74 5.31 -9.50
CA ASP A 715 35.75 6.39 -9.52
C ASP A 715 35.97 7.35 -10.69
N THR A 716 34.97 7.66 -11.52
CA THR A 716 33.57 7.22 -11.58
C THR A 716 33.03 7.51 -13.01
N ASN A 717 31.71 7.48 -13.25
CA ASN A 717 30.93 8.58 -13.86
C ASN A 717 31.56 9.42 -15.05
N ARG A 718 30.91 9.68 -16.21
CA ARG A 718 29.50 9.43 -16.66
C ARG A 718 29.31 9.81 -18.24
N SER A 719 28.33 9.31 -19.08
CA SER A 719 27.90 9.63 -20.55
C SER A 719 26.35 9.48 -20.96
N VAL A 720 25.62 10.46 -21.57
CA VAL A 720 24.11 10.68 -21.50
C VAL A 720 23.34 10.88 -22.82
N GLU A 721 21.99 10.94 -22.76
CA GLU A 721 21.09 10.93 -23.94
C GLU A 721 19.90 11.92 -23.96
N LEU A 722 19.25 12.11 -25.12
CA LEU A 722 18.27 13.17 -25.46
C LEU A 722 17.01 12.61 -26.15
N HIS A 723 15.92 13.40 -26.23
CA HIS A 723 14.67 13.04 -26.93
C HIS A 723 14.63 13.55 -28.38
N HIS A 724 13.88 12.84 -29.23
CA HIS A 724 13.40 13.33 -30.53
C HIS A 724 11.92 12.95 -30.75
N GLU A 725 11.18 13.76 -31.52
CA GLU A 725 9.74 13.53 -31.76
C GLU A 725 9.40 12.69 -33.02
N GLN A 726 8.24 12.02 -32.94
CA GLN A 726 7.17 11.87 -33.96
C GLN A 726 6.77 10.47 -34.50
N ARG A 727 5.51 10.13 -34.16
CA ARG A 727 4.49 9.36 -34.93
C ARG A 727 4.65 7.84 -35.06
N PHE A 728 3.53 7.16 -34.77
CA PHE A 728 3.30 5.73 -34.95
C PHE A 728 2.85 5.38 -36.38
N SER A 729 3.19 4.17 -36.81
CA SER A 729 2.41 3.34 -37.73
C SER A 729 2.53 1.89 -37.29
N LEU A 730 1.40 1.16 -37.16
CA LEU A 730 1.45 -0.28 -36.90
C LEU A 730 1.81 -1.01 -38.19
N GLU A 731 2.96 -1.69 -38.22
CA GLU A 731 3.18 -2.93 -38.97
C GLU A 731 4.49 -3.61 -38.51
N SER A 732 4.59 -4.93 -38.72
CA SER A 732 5.73 -5.80 -38.35
C SER A 732 6.20 -5.82 -36.87
N VAL A 733 5.64 -6.77 -36.09
CA VAL A 733 6.31 -7.35 -34.90
C VAL A 733 6.26 -8.88 -35.01
N VAL A 734 7.05 -9.46 -35.92
CA VAL A 734 7.31 -10.91 -36.00
C VAL A 734 8.74 -11.14 -36.54
N THR A 735 9.71 -11.28 -35.62
CA THR A 735 10.97 -12.08 -35.73
C THR A 735 11.86 -11.73 -34.54
N GLY A 736 12.46 -12.72 -33.85
CA GLY A 736 13.69 -12.46 -33.09
C GLY A 736 13.84 -12.96 -31.65
N ILE A 737 13.22 -14.06 -31.22
CA ILE A 737 13.70 -14.81 -30.04
C ILE A 737 13.72 -16.31 -30.33
N PRO A 738 14.91 -16.91 -30.36
CA PRO A 738 15.18 -18.22 -29.78
C PRO A 738 16.16 -18.13 -28.59
N ASP A 739 16.44 -19.27 -27.97
CA ASP A 739 17.51 -19.50 -26.99
C ASP A 739 17.36 -18.86 -25.59
N LEU A 740 16.37 -19.33 -24.82
CA LEU A 740 16.45 -19.41 -23.35
C LEU A 740 15.56 -20.53 -22.74
N LEU A 741 15.63 -21.73 -23.34
CA LEU A 741 15.02 -22.96 -22.82
C LEU A 741 16.00 -24.15 -22.95
N ASP A 742 17.00 -24.21 -22.06
CA ASP A 742 17.70 -25.47 -21.71
C ASP A 742 18.69 -25.30 -20.53
N GLN A 743 18.23 -25.56 -19.30
CA GLN A 743 18.94 -26.37 -18.29
C GLN A 743 18.16 -26.48 -16.96
N GLU A 744 17.65 -27.71 -16.73
CA GLU A 744 17.13 -28.35 -15.49
C GLU A 744 16.43 -27.47 -14.42
#